data_AF-A0CHR0-F1
#
_entry.id   AF-A0CHR0-F1
#
_cell.length_a   1.000
_cell.length_b   1.000
_cell.length_c   1.000
_cell.angle_alpha   90.00
_cell.angle_beta   90.00
_cell.angle_gamma   90.00
#
_symmetry.space_group_name_H-M   'P 1'
#
loop_
_entity.id
_entity.type
_entity.pdbx_description
1 polymer ?
#
loop_
_entity_poly.entity_id
_entity_poly.type
_entity_poly.pdbx_seq_one_letter_code
_entity_poly.pdbx_strand_id
1 'polypeptide(L)'
;MKINVIQSKPKVNTVHLIHPKVVILLIILKENYLKCIHSFKTNPITCSKSTDIPCFYDQYNNICIPFLDNKEYISVSQFKLEQQNIIQFINVSKIFLRDYQDNYEECFEVQEAELRILKCSDKLNENGCVNIQTSFQLCQYENYICKAINLDSPNINTNCSYYQKINSSGYLLNNNRQSFVNMNISNKRCQELTQASEVDCDQNQTQNKGYNGLACNKNNNCIFYDGTCYNKIGDSIAFCSDVDSTQIQLCKEIITQGCTVTKDRCISLLPNNYMSIKCNEAVNIKGCIQIQTPGQTCFFDQYLEICKFQNLYIDFKSKCLELNNINSFKFCEQTTDQPCKYNLMMNKCEIAAGNNYDCIRGLNKMACYNLTDKSQQCKYLNYCYGPNDKILECNPNNYYDCCREALTKESCLFQKRFECQWQNGCQAYQQKIQNECNQIKDASVTVCTSIKDSFCIFDAENFNCKQITPESCDEIQTSDQCNKITEYPCIWDELNEICIYKDKDILDQCTNISDNNGNLKACTMIERSGQKCIFIDNQCKTFYQKDGINNCINNINITSCLQQNVSPCEWVIEEVKVKKTKDITKMETIKIGECQQFTDFDNRDCNLLLSQKSCISVRKLGQFCRWKNNQCQNFSLSDYQINKYRQPELAQIVNPNVCGLYQDQRLIQYSQELASCIEVKDSSKLSCQQSKYGLNSVSCFKIQSESCKWNPIHKTCEQVTINNTNLTISCDLPGLNSKAFAVLLATVVVKQIQMLIANIKDQTNLHVQQF
;
A
#
# COMPACT_ATOMS: atom_id res chain seq x y z
N MET A 1 31.65 49.57 34.22
CA MET A 1 31.92 50.74 33.35
C MET A 1 30.64 51.57 33.29
N LYS A 2 30.67 52.78 33.87
CA LYS A 2 29.57 53.75 33.87
C LYS A 2 29.69 54.60 32.60
N ILE A 3 28.59 54.86 31.90
CA ILE A 3 28.17 56.20 31.45
C ILE A 3 26.63 56.24 31.52
N ASN A 4 26.13 57.27 32.20
CA ASN A 4 24.73 57.66 32.38
C ASN A 4 24.49 58.97 31.59
N VAL A 5 23.22 59.44 31.60
CA VAL A 5 22.74 60.85 31.49
C VAL A 5 22.18 61.28 30.11
N ILE A 6 20.99 61.89 29.91
CA ILE A 6 19.86 62.39 30.76
C ILE A 6 18.63 62.78 29.86
N GLN A 7 17.41 62.56 30.40
CA GLN A 7 16.12 63.34 30.43
C GLN A 7 15.57 64.08 29.18
N SER A 8 14.25 64.24 28.94
CA SER A 8 13.20 64.79 29.84
C SER A 8 11.74 64.59 29.40
N LYS A 9 10.81 64.49 30.38
CA LYS A 9 9.34 64.73 30.29
C LYS A 9 9.00 66.20 30.68
N PRO A 10 7.77 66.73 30.46
CA PRO A 10 6.61 66.62 31.41
C PRO A 10 5.22 66.45 30.69
N LYS A 11 4.16 65.78 31.21
CA LYS A 11 3.11 66.15 32.22
C LYS A 11 2.48 67.55 31.94
N VAL A 12 1.16 67.86 31.88
CA VAL A 12 -0.13 67.46 32.50
C VAL A 12 -1.29 68.09 31.63
N ASN A 13 -2.50 67.54 31.44
CA ASN A 13 -3.75 67.93 32.15
C ASN A 13 -5.02 67.23 31.60
N THR A 14 -5.94 66.99 32.52
CA THR A 14 -7.25 66.32 32.42
C THR A 14 -8.36 67.34 32.12
N VAL A 15 -9.37 66.99 31.31
CA VAL A 15 -10.72 67.58 31.34
C VAL A 15 -11.78 66.50 31.09
N HIS A 16 -12.75 66.41 32.01
CA HIS A 16 -14.00 65.65 31.91
C HIS A 16 -14.99 66.30 30.93
N LEU A 17 -15.78 65.50 30.21
CA LEU A 17 -17.15 65.86 29.81
C LEU A 17 -18.01 64.60 29.60
N ILE A 18 -19.32 64.83 29.69
CA ILE A 18 -20.40 63.90 30.05
C ILE A 18 -21.05 63.28 28.79
N HIS A 19 -21.74 62.14 28.95
CA HIS A 19 -22.68 61.38 28.07
C HIS A 19 -23.37 62.12 26.90
N PRO A 20 -23.94 61.45 25.84
CA PRO A 20 -24.37 60.04 25.77
C PRO A 20 -23.97 59.27 24.49
N LYS A 21 -23.87 57.93 24.57
CA LYS A 21 -23.89 57.09 23.36
C LYS A 21 -25.32 57.01 22.85
N VAL A 22 -25.53 57.71 21.74
CA VAL A 22 -26.68 57.65 20.86
C VAL A 22 -26.98 56.20 20.51
N VAL A 23 -28.20 55.77 20.82
CA VAL A 23 -28.86 54.63 20.19
C VAL A 23 -29.06 55.02 18.74
N ILE A 24 -28.17 54.59 17.84
CA ILE A 24 -28.49 54.59 16.42
C ILE A 24 -29.40 53.39 16.20
N LEU A 25 -30.68 53.70 16.24
CA LEU A 25 -31.78 52.91 15.73
C LEU A 25 -31.46 52.59 14.25
N LEU A 26 -30.87 51.42 14.00
CA LEU A 26 -30.74 50.88 12.65
C LEU A 26 -32.14 50.41 12.23
N ILE A 27 -32.89 51.33 11.63
CA ILE A 27 -34.11 51.02 10.90
C ILE A 27 -33.67 50.11 9.75
N ILE A 28 -33.95 48.82 9.89
CA ILE A 28 -33.87 47.84 8.82
C ILE A 28 -34.98 48.20 7.83
N LEU A 29 -34.68 49.02 6.84
CA LEU A 29 -35.51 49.14 5.63
C LEU A 29 -35.28 47.87 4.80
N LYS A 30 -36.17 46.90 5.00
CA LYS A 30 -36.08 45.53 4.48
C LYS A 30 -36.55 45.38 3.02
N GLU A 31 -36.76 46.46 2.27
CA GLU A 31 -37.52 46.36 1.00
C GLU A 31 -36.81 46.85 -0.28
N ASN A 32 -35.57 47.36 -0.24
CA ASN A 32 -34.94 47.94 -1.44
C ASN A 32 -33.66 47.25 -1.97
N TYR A 33 -33.22 46.11 -1.40
CA TYR A 33 -32.00 45.43 -1.86
C TYR A 33 -32.18 44.47 -3.05
N LEU A 34 -33.36 44.46 -3.68
CA LEU A 34 -33.66 43.56 -4.81
C LEU A 34 -33.64 44.26 -6.17
N LYS A 35 -33.32 45.56 -6.20
CA LYS A 35 -33.27 46.34 -7.43
C LYS A 35 -31.88 46.87 -7.77
N CYS A 36 -31.55 46.86 -9.06
CA CYS A 36 -30.33 47.42 -9.62
C CYS A 36 -30.31 48.95 -9.58
N ILE A 37 -30.05 49.53 -8.40
CA ILE A 37 -30.17 50.97 -8.21
C ILE A 37 -28.80 51.64 -8.34
N HIS A 38 -28.62 52.39 -9.43
CA HIS A 38 -27.41 53.14 -9.78
C HIS A 38 -27.06 54.29 -8.81
N SER A 39 -27.93 54.64 -7.86
CA SER A 39 -27.74 55.79 -6.96
C SER A 39 -27.17 55.47 -5.58
N PHE A 40 -26.92 54.19 -5.24
CA PHE A 40 -26.41 53.81 -3.92
C PHE A 40 -25.04 53.14 -3.98
N LYS A 41 -24.14 53.59 -3.09
CA LYS A 41 -22.90 52.87 -2.84
C LYS A 41 -23.20 51.52 -2.19
N THR A 42 -22.63 50.47 -2.74
CA THR A 42 -22.82 49.07 -2.36
C THR A 42 -21.49 48.32 -2.43
N ASN A 43 -21.50 47.02 -2.15
CA ASN A 43 -20.34 46.14 -2.30
C ASN A 43 -20.63 45.03 -3.34
N PRO A 44 -19.62 44.29 -3.82
CA PRO A 44 -19.80 43.27 -4.85
C PRO A 44 -20.84 42.21 -4.48
N ILE A 45 -20.90 41.81 -3.21
CA ILE A 45 -21.81 40.78 -2.69
C ILE A 45 -23.26 41.26 -2.69
N THR A 46 -23.48 42.54 -2.38
CA THR A 46 -24.82 43.12 -2.41
C THR A 46 -25.27 43.38 -3.85
N CYS A 47 -24.36 43.78 -4.74
CA CYS A 47 -24.67 43.98 -6.16
C CYS A 47 -24.96 42.66 -6.90
N SER A 48 -24.27 41.57 -6.55
CA SER A 48 -24.52 40.24 -7.13
C SER A 48 -25.85 39.60 -6.71
N LYS A 49 -26.51 40.15 -5.69
CA LYS A 49 -27.82 39.71 -5.20
C LYS A 49 -28.99 40.45 -5.85
N SER A 50 -28.75 41.32 -6.83
CA SER A 50 -29.81 41.99 -7.58
C SER A 50 -30.62 40.98 -8.39
N THR A 51 -31.95 41.03 -8.30
CA THR A 51 -32.85 40.04 -8.93
C THR A 51 -33.70 40.60 -10.05
N ASP A 52 -33.81 41.92 -10.18
CA ASP A 52 -34.73 42.56 -11.12
C ASP A 52 -34.16 42.67 -12.55
N ILE A 53 -32.90 43.07 -12.68
CA ILE A 53 -32.15 43.13 -13.94
C ILE A 53 -30.68 42.79 -13.69
N PRO A 54 -29.95 42.27 -14.70
CA PRO A 54 -28.52 42.00 -14.57
C PRO A 54 -27.77 43.30 -14.26
N CYS A 55 -26.86 43.24 -13.30
CA CYS A 55 -26.03 44.36 -12.88
C CYS A 55 -24.58 43.96 -12.79
N PHE A 56 -23.67 44.91 -12.94
CA PHE A 56 -22.29 44.73 -12.55
C PHE A 56 -21.88 45.74 -11.47
N TYR A 57 -20.92 45.34 -10.66
CA TYR A 57 -20.37 46.19 -9.62
C TYR A 57 -19.29 47.10 -10.19
N ASP A 58 -19.53 48.40 -10.19
CA ASP A 58 -18.51 49.40 -10.49
C ASP A 58 -17.62 49.58 -9.25
N GLN A 59 -16.44 49.00 -9.28
CA GLN A 59 -15.48 49.06 -8.18
C GLN A 59 -14.95 50.48 -7.92
N TYR A 60 -14.93 51.37 -8.92
CA TYR A 60 -14.44 52.74 -8.74
C TYR A 60 -15.47 53.60 -8.01
N ASN A 61 -16.72 53.57 -8.46
CA ASN A 61 -17.78 54.37 -7.87
C ASN A 61 -18.46 53.67 -6.68
N ASN A 62 -18.15 52.38 -6.48
CA ASN A 62 -18.77 51.46 -5.53
C ASN A 62 -20.29 51.37 -5.74
N ILE A 63 -20.80 51.40 -6.97
CA ILE A 63 -22.25 51.35 -7.28
C ILE A 63 -22.60 50.12 -8.11
N CYS A 64 -23.89 49.76 -8.18
CA CYS A 64 -24.39 48.68 -9.03
C CYS A 64 -24.98 49.29 -10.31
N ILE A 65 -24.43 48.93 -11.47
CA ILE A 65 -24.83 49.53 -12.76
C ILE A 65 -25.68 48.53 -13.55
N PRO A 66 -26.89 48.91 -14.01
CA PRO A 66 -27.75 48.05 -14.80
C PRO A 66 -27.16 47.79 -16.18
N PHE A 67 -27.21 46.53 -16.61
CA PHE A 67 -26.78 46.12 -17.92
C PHE A 67 -27.88 46.44 -18.95
N LEU A 68 -27.77 47.60 -19.62
CA LEU A 68 -28.69 48.02 -20.66
C LEU A 68 -28.12 47.64 -22.04
N ASP A 69 -28.85 46.79 -22.76
CA ASP A 69 -28.44 46.07 -23.98
C ASP A 69 -28.27 46.96 -25.24
N ASN A 70 -27.99 48.26 -25.08
CA ASN A 70 -27.94 49.19 -26.20
C ASN A 70 -26.58 49.89 -26.32
N LYS A 71 -25.75 49.30 -27.19
CA LYS A 71 -24.83 49.97 -28.14
C LYS A 71 -24.04 51.17 -27.60
N GLU A 72 -22.85 50.91 -27.07
CA GLU A 72 -21.64 51.60 -27.50
C GLU A 72 -20.40 50.83 -27.01
N TYR A 73 -19.45 50.61 -27.93
CA TYR A 73 -18.21 49.88 -27.71
C TYR A 73 -17.38 50.54 -26.60
N ILE A 74 -17.28 49.90 -25.43
CA ILE A 74 -16.26 50.22 -24.44
C ILE A 74 -14.96 49.51 -24.85
N SER A 75 -13.90 50.28 -25.03
CA SER A 75 -12.55 49.83 -25.43
C SER A 75 -12.00 48.75 -24.47
N VAL A 76 -11.72 47.57 -25.03
CA VAL A 76 -11.42 46.28 -24.36
C VAL A 76 -9.99 46.19 -23.81
N SER A 77 -9.24 47.29 -23.71
CA SER A 77 -7.81 47.24 -23.35
C SER A 77 -7.49 47.19 -21.84
N GLN A 78 -8.50 47.14 -20.95
CA GLN A 78 -8.27 47.25 -19.49
C GLN A 78 -8.87 46.14 -18.61
N PHE A 79 -9.45 45.07 -19.16
CA PHE A 79 -10.07 44.00 -18.36
C PHE A 79 -9.39 42.64 -18.55
N LYS A 80 -8.78 42.11 -17.48
CA LYS A 80 -8.48 40.69 -17.36
C LYS A 80 -9.76 39.96 -16.94
N LEU A 81 -10.20 39.06 -17.81
CA LEU A 81 -11.36 38.15 -17.75
C LEU A 81 -12.75 38.78 -17.98
N GLU A 82 -13.32 38.41 -19.13
CA GLU A 82 -14.51 38.92 -19.79
C GLU A 82 -15.82 38.39 -19.19
N GLN A 83 -16.63 39.25 -18.57
CA GLN A 83 -17.98 38.88 -18.06
C GLN A 83 -19.07 38.87 -19.14
N GLN A 84 -18.86 39.48 -20.32
CA GLN A 84 -19.77 39.31 -21.46
C GLN A 84 -19.77 37.85 -21.97
N ASN A 85 -18.67 37.14 -21.76
CA ASN A 85 -18.60 35.71 -22.04
C ASN A 85 -19.31 34.85 -20.99
N ILE A 86 -19.56 35.30 -19.76
CA ILE A 86 -20.12 34.44 -18.68
C ILE A 86 -21.62 34.19 -18.86
N ILE A 87 -22.43 35.16 -19.27
CA ILE A 87 -23.88 34.94 -19.46
C ILE A 87 -24.16 34.19 -20.78
N GLN A 88 -23.34 34.42 -21.82
CA GLN A 88 -23.35 33.55 -23.00
C GLN A 88 -22.78 32.16 -22.68
N PHE A 89 -21.72 32.02 -21.89
CA PHE A 89 -21.23 30.71 -21.40
C PHE A 89 -22.31 29.97 -20.61
N ILE A 90 -23.04 30.64 -19.72
CA ILE A 90 -24.05 29.99 -18.88
C ILE A 90 -25.22 29.44 -19.70
N ASN A 91 -25.56 30.09 -20.82
CA ASN A 91 -26.64 29.66 -21.70
C ASN A 91 -26.20 28.67 -22.80
N VAL A 92 -24.90 28.61 -23.14
CA VAL A 92 -24.38 27.78 -24.25
C VAL A 92 -23.55 26.59 -23.76
N SER A 93 -22.89 26.72 -22.61
CA SER A 93 -22.05 25.69 -21.99
C SER A 93 -22.86 24.81 -21.03
N LYS A 94 -22.44 23.57 -20.87
CA LYS A 94 -23.06 22.61 -19.95
C LYS A 94 -22.51 22.91 -18.56
N ILE A 95 -23.35 23.25 -17.59
CA ILE A 95 -22.88 23.68 -16.26
C ILE A 95 -23.43 22.78 -15.16
N PHE A 96 -22.54 22.38 -14.25
CA PHE A 96 -22.83 21.65 -13.03
C PHE A 96 -22.39 22.47 -11.82
N LEU A 97 -23.30 22.68 -10.87
CA LEU A 97 -23.02 23.26 -9.56
C LEU A 97 -22.64 22.13 -8.61
N ARG A 98 -21.37 22.07 -8.21
CA ARG A 98 -20.92 21.10 -7.21
C ARG A 98 -21.11 21.70 -5.82
N ASP A 99 -21.97 21.09 -5.01
CA ASP A 99 -21.99 21.36 -3.56
C ASP A 99 -20.72 20.78 -2.95
N TYR A 100 -19.81 21.63 -2.49
CA TYR A 100 -18.90 21.23 -1.42
C TYR A 100 -19.68 21.21 -0.11
N GLN A 101 -19.34 20.27 0.79
CA GLN A 101 -20.00 20.08 2.10
C GLN A 101 -19.97 21.33 3.03
N ASP A 102 -19.39 22.46 2.59
CA ASP A 102 -19.18 23.71 3.35
C ASP A 102 -19.90 24.96 2.76
N ASN A 103 -21.06 24.82 2.09
CA ASN A 103 -21.90 25.94 1.59
C ASN A 103 -21.28 26.86 0.50
N TYR A 104 -20.25 26.41 -0.22
CA TYR A 104 -19.76 27.10 -1.42
C TYR A 104 -20.21 26.35 -2.67
N GLU A 105 -20.97 27.03 -3.52
CA GLU A 105 -21.40 26.54 -4.82
C GLU A 105 -20.46 27.10 -5.90
N GLU A 106 -19.69 26.24 -6.55
CA GLU A 106 -18.91 26.58 -7.74
C GLU A 106 -19.54 25.96 -9.00
N CYS A 107 -19.57 26.75 -10.08
CA CYS A 107 -20.02 26.31 -11.40
C CYS A 107 -18.85 25.69 -12.18
N PHE A 108 -19.01 24.45 -12.62
CA PHE A 108 -18.06 23.76 -13.50
C PHE A 108 -18.68 23.55 -14.88
N GLU A 109 -17.88 23.73 -15.93
CA GLU A 109 -18.25 23.28 -17.27
C GLU A 109 -18.14 21.75 -17.34
N VAL A 110 -19.23 21.11 -17.76
CA VAL A 110 -19.34 19.66 -17.89
C VAL A 110 -18.80 19.25 -19.25
N GLN A 111 -17.76 18.42 -19.25
CA GLN A 111 -17.23 17.83 -20.46
C GLN A 111 -18.18 16.78 -21.03
N GLU A 112 -18.12 16.53 -22.35
CA GLU A 112 -19.00 15.55 -23.02
C GLU A 112 -18.96 14.17 -22.35
N ALA A 113 -17.78 13.75 -21.87
CA ALA A 113 -17.59 12.48 -21.20
C ALA A 113 -18.30 12.40 -19.84
N GLU A 114 -18.45 13.53 -19.13
CA GLU A 114 -19.05 13.59 -17.79
C GLU A 114 -20.58 13.51 -17.85
N LEU A 115 -21.21 13.91 -18.96
CA LEU A 115 -22.66 13.79 -19.16
C LEU A 115 -23.21 12.38 -18.96
N ARG A 116 -22.36 11.36 -19.07
CA ARG A 116 -22.69 9.95 -18.93
C ARG A 116 -22.63 9.41 -17.51
N ILE A 117 -22.12 10.21 -16.56
CA ILE A 117 -22.07 9.87 -15.13
C ILE A 117 -22.92 10.81 -14.27
N LEU A 118 -23.36 11.95 -14.82
CA LEU A 118 -24.23 12.90 -14.12
C LEU A 118 -25.59 12.31 -13.81
N LYS A 119 -26.18 12.75 -12.70
CA LYS A 119 -27.51 12.35 -12.25
C LYS A 119 -28.55 13.43 -12.51
N CYS A 120 -29.81 13.08 -12.79
CA CYS A 120 -30.87 14.10 -12.85
C CYS A 120 -31.01 14.88 -11.52
N SER A 121 -30.61 14.29 -10.40
CA SER A 121 -30.60 14.93 -9.08
C SER A 121 -29.47 15.94 -8.89
N ASP A 122 -28.53 16.01 -9.82
CA ASP A 122 -27.42 16.94 -9.78
C ASP A 122 -27.92 18.37 -10.05
N LYS A 123 -27.29 19.35 -9.40
CA LYS A 123 -27.61 20.77 -9.61
C LYS A 123 -27.07 21.22 -10.97
N LEU A 124 -27.84 21.00 -12.03
CA LEU A 124 -27.45 21.27 -13.42
C LEU A 124 -28.20 22.48 -13.99
N ASN A 125 -27.56 23.21 -14.89
CA ASN A 125 -28.30 24.15 -15.75
C ASN A 125 -29.15 23.38 -16.78
N GLU A 126 -29.98 24.10 -17.52
CA GLU A 126 -30.83 23.52 -18.56
C GLU A 126 -30.02 22.65 -19.53
N ASN A 127 -28.92 23.20 -20.05
CA ASN A 127 -28.11 22.54 -21.06
C ASN A 127 -27.42 21.28 -20.52
N GLY A 128 -26.93 21.30 -19.28
CA GLY A 128 -26.41 20.10 -18.61
C GLY A 128 -27.48 19.04 -18.43
N CYS A 129 -28.66 19.43 -17.92
CA CYS A 129 -29.78 18.52 -17.68
C CYS A 129 -30.26 17.81 -18.96
N VAL A 130 -30.52 18.56 -20.04
CA VAL A 130 -31.04 18.02 -21.31
C VAL A 130 -30.01 17.27 -22.15
N ASN A 131 -28.75 17.29 -21.74
CA ASN A 131 -27.67 16.55 -22.37
C ASN A 131 -27.15 15.39 -21.50
N ILE A 132 -27.74 15.12 -20.32
CA ILE A 132 -27.39 13.90 -19.56
C ILE A 132 -27.55 12.67 -20.47
N GLN A 133 -26.45 11.93 -20.61
CA GLN A 133 -26.34 10.68 -21.36
C GLN A 133 -26.23 9.46 -20.43
N THR A 134 -26.33 9.67 -19.11
CA THR A 134 -26.32 8.58 -18.13
C THR A 134 -27.42 7.60 -18.48
N SER A 135 -27.03 6.35 -18.68
CA SER A 135 -27.97 5.30 -19.08
C SER A 135 -29.14 5.28 -18.11
N PHE A 136 -30.34 5.23 -18.68
CA PHE A 136 -31.61 5.07 -17.96
C PHE A 136 -32.08 6.24 -17.10
N GLN A 137 -31.41 7.38 -17.19
CA GLN A 137 -31.86 8.58 -16.52
C GLN A 137 -32.76 9.42 -17.42
N LEU A 138 -33.99 9.63 -16.95
CA LEU A 138 -34.96 10.50 -17.58
C LEU A 138 -35.04 11.78 -16.76
N CYS A 139 -34.42 12.82 -17.30
CA CYS A 139 -34.30 14.12 -16.69
C CYS A 139 -35.09 15.18 -17.45
N GLN A 140 -35.86 15.98 -16.71
CA GLN A 140 -36.57 17.14 -17.22
C GLN A 140 -36.10 18.38 -16.46
N TYR A 141 -35.76 19.43 -17.20
CA TYR A 141 -35.43 20.71 -16.60
C TYR A 141 -36.68 21.55 -16.43
N GLU A 142 -37.12 21.74 -15.19
CA GLU A 142 -38.36 22.46 -14.87
C GLU A 142 -38.15 23.29 -13.59
N ASN A 143 -38.61 24.54 -13.61
CA ASN A 143 -38.49 25.46 -12.47
C ASN A 143 -37.04 25.62 -11.99
N TYR A 144 -36.11 25.76 -12.95
CA TYR A 144 -34.67 25.90 -12.73
C TYR A 144 -33.97 24.71 -12.08
N ILE A 145 -34.63 23.55 -12.01
CA ILE A 145 -34.10 22.34 -11.37
C ILE A 145 -34.16 21.20 -12.38
N CYS A 146 -33.07 20.44 -12.47
CA CYS A 146 -33.09 19.15 -13.16
C CYS A 146 -33.80 18.13 -12.25
N LYS A 147 -34.86 17.49 -12.74
CA LYS A 147 -35.64 16.52 -11.96
C LYS A 147 -35.61 15.16 -12.63
N ALA A 148 -35.32 14.12 -11.84
CA ALA A 148 -35.59 12.75 -12.25
C ALA A 148 -37.10 12.56 -12.35
N ILE A 149 -37.57 11.96 -13.43
CA ILE A 149 -38.98 11.62 -13.57
C ILE A 149 -39.18 10.13 -13.36
N ASN A 150 -40.08 9.81 -12.45
CA ASN A 150 -40.48 8.43 -12.19
C ASN A 150 -41.57 8.03 -13.19
N LEU A 151 -41.23 7.12 -14.12
CA LEU A 151 -42.18 6.58 -15.10
C LEU A 151 -43.33 5.78 -14.47
N ASP A 152 -43.20 5.32 -13.22
CA ASP A 152 -44.23 4.54 -12.54
C ASP A 152 -45.31 5.41 -11.89
N SER A 153 -45.22 6.74 -12.00
CA SER A 153 -46.21 7.64 -11.41
C SER A 153 -47.56 7.53 -12.14
N PRO A 154 -48.68 7.23 -11.46
CA PRO A 154 -49.98 7.02 -12.11
C PRO A 154 -50.59 8.29 -12.74
N ASN A 155 -49.97 9.46 -12.58
CA ASN A 155 -50.45 10.77 -13.07
C ASN A 155 -49.81 11.25 -14.38
N ILE A 156 -49.10 10.39 -15.12
CA ILE A 156 -48.35 10.77 -16.35
C ILE A 156 -49.27 10.91 -17.59
N ASN A 157 -50.55 11.27 -17.40
CA ASN A 157 -51.51 11.45 -18.49
C ASN A 157 -51.46 12.88 -19.06
N THR A 158 -50.26 13.38 -19.35
CA THR A 158 -50.01 14.75 -19.80
C THR A 158 -49.74 14.82 -21.31
N ASN A 159 -50.33 15.82 -21.97
CA ASN A 159 -50.12 16.10 -23.39
C ASN A 159 -48.63 16.24 -23.73
N CYS A 160 -48.24 15.90 -24.96
CA CYS A 160 -46.87 16.03 -25.47
C CYS A 160 -46.24 17.41 -25.18
N SER A 161 -47.04 18.48 -25.23
CA SER A 161 -46.61 19.85 -24.92
C SER A 161 -46.06 20.06 -23.50
N TYR A 162 -46.35 19.17 -22.54
CA TYR A 162 -45.81 19.21 -21.18
C TYR A 162 -44.32 18.82 -21.12
N TYR A 163 -43.89 17.92 -22.00
CA TYR A 163 -42.51 17.43 -22.02
C TYR A 163 -41.63 18.35 -22.86
N GLN A 164 -41.13 19.38 -22.19
CA GLN A 164 -40.16 20.32 -22.73
C GLN A 164 -38.86 20.19 -21.93
N LYS A 165 -37.73 20.42 -22.59
CA LYS A 165 -36.39 20.40 -21.96
C LYS A 165 -36.11 19.05 -21.30
N ILE A 166 -36.26 17.99 -22.07
CA ILE A 166 -36.02 16.60 -21.65
C ILE A 166 -34.72 16.05 -22.26
N ASN A 167 -34.01 15.18 -21.54
CA ASN A 167 -32.73 14.64 -22.01
C ASN A 167 -32.85 13.42 -22.92
N SER A 168 -33.95 12.68 -22.81
CA SER A 168 -34.13 11.37 -23.43
C SER A 168 -35.53 11.23 -23.99
N SER A 169 -35.71 10.33 -24.95
CA SER A 169 -37.03 10.02 -25.48
C SER A 169 -37.85 9.06 -24.63
N GLY A 170 -37.26 8.44 -23.61
CA GLY A 170 -37.96 7.51 -22.72
C GLY A 170 -39.22 8.13 -22.08
N TYR A 171 -39.31 9.46 -22.00
CA TYR A 171 -40.52 10.20 -21.62
C TYR A 171 -41.77 9.83 -22.42
N LEU A 172 -41.58 9.45 -23.67
CA LEU A 172 -42.66 9.23 -24.61
C LEU A 172 -43.29 7.84 -24.45
N LEU A 173 -42.73 7.00 -23.56
CA LEU A 173 -43.26 5.68 -23.21
C LEU A 173 -44.69 5.71 -22.67
N ASN A 174 -44.99 6.69 -21.82
CA ASN A 174 -46.25 6.74 -21.07
C ASN A 174 -47.31 7.62 -21.75
N ASN A 175 -46.97 8.27 -22.86
CA ASN A 175 -47.92 9.06 -23.63
C ASN A 175 -48.78 8.14 -24.51
N ASN A 176 -49.66 7.36 -23.85
CA ASN A 176 -50.53 6.34 -24.44
C ASN A 176 -51.78 6.92 -25.13
N ARG A 177 -51.87 8.25 -25.32
CA ARG A 177 -52.95 8.84 -26.13
C ARG A 177 -52.65 8.64 -27.62
N GLN A 178 -53.72 8.62 -28.42
CA GLN A 178 -53.79 8.20 -29.84
C GLN A 178 -52.89 8.97 -30.83
N SER A 179 -51.97 9.82 -30.38
CA SER A 179 -51.06 10.57 -31.24
C SER A 179 -49.69 9.90 -31.36
N PHE A 180 -49.16 9.95 -32.58
CA PHE A 180 -47.79 9.58 -32.89
C PHE A 180 -46.90 10.73 -32.40
N VAL A 181 -45.92 10.47 -31.52
CA VAL A 181 -45.05 11.55 -31.01
C VAL A 181 -43.59 11.18 -31.14
N ASN A 182 -42.74 12.20 -31.34
CA ASN A 182 -41.29 12.07 -31.31
C ASN A 182 -40.63 13.12 -30.39
N MET A 183 -39.40 12.87 -29.97
CA MET A 183 -38.55 13.89 -29.35
C MET A 183 -37.80 14.65 -30.45
N ASN A 184 -38.04 15.95 -30.54
CA ASN A 184 -37.24 16.83 -31.39
C ASN A 184 -35.91 17.12 -30.69
N ILE A 185 -34.82 16.53 -31.21
CA ILE A 185 -33.49 16.60 -30.62
C ILE A 185 -33.00 18.04 -30.50
N SER A 186 -33.24 18.85 -31.52
CA SER A 186 -32.69 20.20 -31.65
C SER A 186 -33.22 21.14 -30.57
N ASN A 187 -34.47 20.96 -30.15
CA ASN A 187 -35.10 21.79 -29.11
C ASN A 187 -35.38 21.02 -27.82
N LYS A 188 -35.08 19.71 -27.76
CA LYS A 188 -35.30 18.83 -26.61
C LYS A 188 -36.75 18.86 -26.12
N ARG A 189 -37.71 18.89 -27.05
CA ARG A 189 -39.16 18.88 -26.76
C ARG A 189 -39.83 17.68 -27.39
N CYS A 190 -40.89 17.20 -26.76
CA CYS A 190 -41.84 16.32 -27.42
C CYS A 190 -42.58 17.08 -28.54
N GLN A 191 -42.75 16.45 -29.70
CA GLN A 191 -43.49 16.94 -30.84
C GLN A 191 -44.45 15.85 -31.34
N GLU A 192 -45.68 16.26 -31.69
CA GLU A 192 -46.64 15.36 -32.33
C GLU A 192 -46.32 15.23 -33.83
N LEU A 193 -46.35 14.01 -34.33
CA LEU A 193 -46.15 13.68 -35.74
C LEU A 193 -47.48 13.76 -36.48
N THR A 194 -47.47 14.45 -37.62
CA THR A 194 -48.68 14.61 -38.43
C THR A 194 -48.96 13.39 -39.31
N GLN A 195 -47.93 12.61 -39.67
CA GLN A 195 -48.08 11.44 -40.55
C GLN A 195 -47.20 10.25 -40.14
N ALA A 196 -47.60 9.08 -40.62
CA ALA A 196 -47.00 7.78 -40.34
C ALA A 196 -45.57 7.60 -40.87
N SER A 197 -45.32 8.18 -42.04
CA SER A 197 -44.17 7.90 -42.90
C SER A 197 -42.88 8.55 -42.44
N GLU A 198 -42.92 9.29 -41.33
CA GLU A 198 -41.78 10.03 -40.78
C GLU A 198 -40.96 9.20 -39.79
N VAL A 199 -41.39 7.96 -39.49
CA VAL A 199 -40.73 7.10 -38.51
C VAL A 199 -39.57 6.34 -39.16
N ASP A 200 -38.37 6.85 -38.95
CA ASP A 200 -37.11 6.23 -39.35
C ASP A 200 -36.39 5.62 -38.14
N CYS A 201 -36.36 4.29 -38.05
CA CYS A 201 -35.75 3.53 -36.95
C CYS A 201 -34.30 3.11 -37.23
N ASP A 202 -33.47 4.01 -37.77
CA ASP A 202 -32.06 3.75 -38.09
C ASP A 202 -31.25 3.14 -36.91
N GLN A 203 -30.58 2.01 -37.16
CA GLN A 203 -29.79 1.25 -36.18
C GLN A 203 -28.59 2.04 -35.64
N ASN A 204 -28.07 2.97 -36.43
CA ASN A 204 -26.87 3.72 -36.08
C ASN A 204 -27.16 4.99 -35.25
N GLN A 205 -28.43 5.30 -35.01
CA GLN A 205 -28.88 6.53 -34.33
C GLN A 205 -29.79 6.25 -33.12
N THR A 206 -29.51 5.18 -32.37
CA THR A 206 -30.31 4.75 -31.20
C THR A 206 -30.50 5.80 -30.11
N GLN A 207 -29.67 6.86 -30.06
CA GLN A 207 -29.85 7.98 -29.12
C GLN A 207 -30.73 9.12 -29.66
N ASN A 208 -31.10 9.12 -30.94
CA ASN A 208 -31.51 10.34 -31.64
C ASN A 208 -32.96 10.35 -32.12
N LYS A 209 -33.66 9.22 -32.27
CA LYS A 209 -35.04 9.26 -32.80
C LYS A 209 -36.02 8.65 -31.80
N GLY A 210 -36.40 9.49 -30.87
CA GLY A 210 -37.26 9.17 -29.76
C GLY A 210 -38.73 9.02 -30.11
N TYR A 211 -39.15 7.91 -30.69
CA TYR A 211 -40.55 7.67 -31.00
C TYR A 211 -41.29 7.01 -29.84
N ASN A 212 -42.57 7.34 -29.62
CA ASN A 212 -43.44 6.53 -28.76
C ASN A 212 -43.80 5.20 -29.44
N GLY A 213 -44.38 4.26 -28.67
CA GLY A 213 -44.72 2.93 -29.19
C GLY A 213 -45.73 2.96 -30.34
N LEU A 214 -46.68 3.90 -30.32
CA LEU A 214 -47.64 4.07 -31.41
C LEU A 214 -46.96 4.52 -32.72
N ALA A 215 -46.02 5.47 -32.65
CA ALA A 215 -45.24 5.90 -33.80
C ALA A 215 -44.35 4.76 -34.31
N CYS A 216 -43.62 4.11 -33.41
CA CYS A 216 -42.71 3.03 -33.76
C CYS A 216 -43.40 1.85 -34.46
N ASN A 217 -44.49 1.35 -33.89
CA ASN A 217 -45.22 0.19 -34.43
C ASN A 217 -45.89 0.44 -35.79
N LYS A 218 -45.87 1.69 -36.27
CA LYS A 218 -46.47 2.04 -37.57
C LYS A 218 -45.56 1.72 -38.75
N ASN A 219 -44.25 1.64 -38.52
CA ASN A 219 -43.30 1.18 -39.52
C ASN A 219 -43.01 -0.30 -39.26
N ASN A 220 -43.37 -1.16 -40.23
CA ASN A 220 -43.22 -2.62 -40.10
C ASN A 220 -41.76 -3.09 -39.97
N ASN A 221 -40.81 -2.22 -40.33
CA ASN A 221 -39.38 -2.46 -40.15
C ASN A 221 -38.90 -2.05 -38.76
N CYS A 222 -39.77 -1.56 -37.89
CA CYS A 222 -39.42 -1.16 -36.53
C CYS A 222 -40.11 -2.04 -35.49
N ILE A 223 -39.51 -2.11 -34.31
CA ILE A 223 -40.05 -2.75 -33.11
C ILE A 223 -39.85 -1.80 -31.93
N PHE A 224 -40.93 -1.55 -31.20
CA PHE A 224 -40.87 -0.75 -29.98
C PHE A 224 -40.56 -1.64 -28.79
N TYR A 225 -39.49 -1.32 -28.07
CA TYR A 225 -39.10 -2.06 -26.88
C TYR A 225 -38.40 -1.13 -25.87
N ASP A 226 -38.73 -1.27 -24.57
CA ASP A 226 -38.13 -0.50 -23.46
C ASP A 226 -37.95 1.01 -23.73
N GLY A 227 -38.97 1.63 -24.33
CA GLY A 227 -38.97 3.07 -24.61
C GLY A 227 -38.20 3.55 -25.81
N THR A 228 -37.68 2.62 -26.58
CA THR A 228 -36.91 2.93 -27.77
C THR A 228 -37.48 2.20 -28.97
N CYS A 229 -37.44 2.86 -30.12
CA CYS A 229 -37.82 2.27 -31.37
C CYS A 229 -36.58 1.73 -32.07
N TYR A 230 -36.55 0.43 -32.35
CA TYR A 230 -35.42 -0.25 -32.99
C TYR A 230 -35.81 -0.72 -34.38
N ASN A 231 -34.84 -0.77 -35.30
CA ASN A 231 -34.99 -1.50 -36.55
C ASN A 231 -35.11 -3.00 -36.27
N LYS A 232 -36.08 -3.65 -36.88
CA LYS A 232 -36.31 -5.10 -36.81
C LYS A 232 -35.14 -5.82 -37.49
N ILE A 233 -34.34 -6.56 -36.71
CA ILE A 233 -33.12 -7.23 -37.19
C ILE A 233 -33.46 -8.66 -37.64
N GLY A 234 -34.02 -8.83 -38.84
CA GLY A 234 -34.27 -10.16 -39.44
C GLY A 234 -34.87 -11.20 -38.48
N ASP A 235 -34.50 -12.48 -38.64
CA ASP A 235 -34.83 -13.58 -37.72
C ASP A 235 -33.84 -13.69 -36.53
N SER A 236 -33.01 -12.67 -36.30
CA SER A 236 -32.02 -12.71 -35.20
C SER A 236 -32.67 -12.32 -33.87
N ILE A 237 -32.33 -13.04 -32.81
CA ILE A 237 -32.76 -12.77 -31.44
C ILE A 237 -32.16 -11.43 -31.02
N ALA A 238 -32.99 -10.39 -31.04
CA ALA A 238 -32.55 -9.03 -30.76
C ALA A 238 -32.84 -8.66 -29.31
N PHE A 239 -33.85 -9.25 -28.66
CA PHE A 239 -34.29 -8.88 -27.32
C PHE A 239 -34.37 -10.09 -26.38
N CYS A 240 -34.31 -9.83 -25.07
CA CYS A 240 -34.42 -10.87 -24.04
C CYS A 240 -35.74 -11.62 -24.14
N SER A 241 -36.81 -10.95 -24.59
CA SER A 241 -38.13 -11.56 -24.81
C SER A 241 -38.21 -12.49 -26.01
N ASP A 242 -37.25 -12.41 -26.94
CA ASP A 242 -37.24 -13.25 -28.14
C ASP A 242 -36.69 -14.66 -27.84
N VAL A 243 -36.03 -14.81 -26.68
CA VAL A 243 -35.44 -16.07 -26.23
C VAL A 243 -36.52 -16.94 -25.58
N ASP A 244 -36.88 -18.02 -26.24
CA ASP A 244 -37.72 -19.06 -25.64
C ASP A 244 -36.98 -19.73 -24.46
N SER A 245 -37.76 -20.16 -23.48
CA SER A 245 -37.35 -21.00 -22.34
C SER A 245 -36.48 -22.21 -22.73
N THR A 246 -36.66 -22.77 -23.92
CA THR A 246 -35.86 -23.89 -24.45
C THR A 246 -34.47 -23.47 -24.92
N GLN A 247 -34.25 -22.18 -25.17
CA GLN A 247 -33.03 -21.61 -25.74
C GLN A 247 -32.36 -20.60 -24.81
N ILE A 248 -32.51 -20.77 -23.48
CA ILE A 248 -32.06 -19.80 -22.47
C ILE A 248 -30.58 -19.37 -22.58
N GLN A 249 -29.73 -20.21 -23.18
CA GLN A 249 -28.32 -19.89 -23.42
C GLN A 249 -28.13 -18.72 -24.41
N LEU A 250 -29.05 -18.53 -25.36
CA LEU A 250 -29.03 -17.42 -26.32
C LEU A 250 -29.25 -16.06 -25.63
N CYS A 251 -29.70 -16.04 -24.37
CA CYS A 251 -29.83 -14.83 -23.57
C CYS A 251 -28.48 -14.07 -23.42
N LYS A 252 -27.35 -14.81 -23.49
CA LYS A 252 -25.99 -14.26 -23.43
C LYS A 252 -25.59 -13.51 -24.72
N GLU A 253 -26.17 -13.88 -25.86
CA GLU A 253 -25.82 -13.37 -27.19
C GLU A 253 -26.48 -12.02 -27.51
N ILE A 254 -27.46 -11.62 -26.70
CA ILE A 254 -28.18 -10.35 -26.90
C ILE A 254 -27.25 -9.17 -26.64
N ILE A 255 -27.09 -8.31 -27.64
CA ILE A 255 -26.23 -7.11 -27.59
C ILE A 255 -27.01 -5.80 -27.40
N THR A 256 -28.33 -5.82 -27.63
CA THR A 256 -29.16 -4.61 -27.65
C THR A 256 -29.48 -4.09 -26.24
N GLN A 257 -29.68 -5.00 -25.28
CA GLN A 257 -30.13 -4.69 -23.93
C GLN A 257 -29.54 -5.65 -22.89
N GLY A 258 -29.54 -5.25 -21.63
CA GLY A 258 -29.12 -6.14 -20.54
C GLY A 258 -30.18 -7.17 -20.21
N CYS A 259 -29.75 -8.41 -20.01
CA CYS A 259 -30.64 -9.51 -19.64
C CYS A 259 -30.25 -10.13 -18.29
N THR A 260 -31.24 -10.73 -17.63
CA THR A 260 -31.10 -11.66 -16.51
C THR A 260 -31.91 -12.92 -16.77
N VAL A 261 -31.60 -14.02 -16.08
CA VAL A 261 -32.35 -15.27 -16.18
C VAL A 261 -33.06 -15.52 -14.86
N THR A 262 -34.39 -15.57 -14.88
CA THR A 262 -35.21 -15.85 -13.70
C THR A 262 -36.25 -16.90 -14.05
N LYS A 263 -36.25 -18.03 -13.33
CA LYS A 263 -37.17 -19.17 -13.55
C LYS A 263 -37.16 -19.62 -15.03
N ASP A 264 -35.97 -19.89 -15.55
CA ASP A 264 -35.73 -20.37 -16.93
C ASP A 264 -36.28 -19.46 -18.03
N ARG A 265 -36.44 -18.17 -17.73
CA ARG A 265 -36.83 -17.14 -18.70
C ARG A 265 -35.79 -16.04 -18.75
N CYS A 266 -35.45 -15.62 -19.97
CA CYS A 266 -34.61 -14.47 -20.23
C CYS A 266 -35.48 -13.22 -20.06
N ILE A 267 -35.14 -12.36 -19.10
CA ILE A 267 -35.90 -11.16 -18.75
C ILE A 267 -35.00 -9.95 -18.98
N SER A 268 -35.56 -8.92 -19.59
CA SER A 268 -34.86 -7.64 -19.75
C SER A 268 -34.64 -6.95 -18.41
N LEU A 269 -33.48 -6.34 -18.24
CA LEU A 269 -33.18 -5.46 -17.12
C LEU A 269 -33.67 -4.05 -17.44
N LEU A 270 -34.67 -3.60 -16.69
CA LEU A 270 -35.19 -2.26 -16.78
C LEU A 270 -34.22 -1.27 -16.09
N PRO A 271 -34.24 0.02 -16.46
CA PRO A 271 -33.62 1.14 -15.74
C PRO A 271 -33.43 0.97 -14.23
N ASN A 272 -34.52 0.72 -13.52
CA ASN A 272 -34.54 0.66 -12.07
C ASN A 272 -33.81 -0.59 -11.52
N ASN A 273 -33.67 -1.65 -12.32
CA ASN A 273 -33.01 -2.88 -11.90
C ASN A 273 -31.49 -2.72 -11.80
N TYR A 274 -30.86 -1.87 -12.62
CA TYR A 274 -29.40 -1.68 -12.64
C TYR A 274 -28.84 -1.10 -11.33
N MET A 275 -29.67 -0.46 -10.52
CA MET A 275 -29.30 0.09 -9.21
C MET A 275 -29.31 -0.95 -8.08
N SER A 276 -29.94 -2.11 -8.31
CA SER A 276 -30.13 -3.16 -7.29
C SER A 276 -29.58 -4.53 -7.66
N ILE A 277 -29.36 -4.78 -8.96
CA ILE A 277 -28.90 -6.08 -9.47
C ILE A 277 -27.45 -6.36 -9.07
N LYS A 278 -27.12 -7.62 -8.81
CA LYS A 278 -25.74 -8.07 -8.57
C LYS A 278 -25.03 -8.38 -9.88
N CYS A 279 -23.71 -8.22 -9.93
CA CYS A 279 -22.91 -8.55 -11.13
C CYS A 279 -23.25 -9.94 -11.69
N ASN A 280 -23.33 -10.96 -10.84
CA ASN A 280 -23.58 -12.36 -11.26
C ASN A 280 -25.02 -12.64 -11.72
N GLU A 281 -25.94 -11.68 -11.60
CA GLU A 281 -27.34 -11.83 -12.04
C GLU A 281 -27.53 -11.33 -13.49
N ALA A 282 -26.60 -10.51 -14.02
CA ALA A 282 -26.58 -10.12 -15.42
C ALA A 282 -25.90 -11.20 -16.28
N VAL A 283 -26.58 -11.65 -17.34
CA VAL A 283 -26.11 -12.80 -18.14
C VAL A 283 -25.38 -12.41 -19.43
N ASN A 284 -25.48 -11.16 -19.88
CA ASN A 284 -24.82 -10.69 -21.10
C ASN A 284 -23.95 -9.45 -20.86
N ILE A 285 -23.12 -9.13 -21.87
CA ILE A 285 -22.18 -8.00 -21.83
C ILE A 285 -22.92 -6.70 -21.51
N LYS A 286 -24.04 -6.45 -22.22
CA LYS A 286 -24.80 -5.21 -22.10
C LYS A 286 -25.35 -5.01 -20.69
N GLY A 287 -25.86 -6.07 -20.08
CA GLY A 287 -26.33 -6.04 -18.70
C GLY A 287 -25.19 -5.77 -17.73
N CYS A 288 -24.06 -6.45 -17.89
CA CYS A 288 -22.91 -6.33 -17.00
C CYS A 288 -22.32 -4.91 -16.95
N ILE A 289 -22.08 -4.30 -18.11
CA ILE A 289 -21.44 -2.97 -18.20
C ILE A 289 -22.34 -1.83 -17.72
N GLN A 290 -23.66 -2.07 -17.64
CA GLN A 290 -24.64 -1.06 -17.25
C GLN A 290 -25.01 -1.10 -15.75
N ILE A 291 -24.47 -2.04 -14.97
CA ILE A 291 -24.75 -2.14 -13.53
C ILE A 291 -24.23 -0.90 -12.80
N GLN A 292 -25.09 -0.28 -12.00
CA GLN A 292 -24.83 0.93 -11.21
C GLN A 292 -25.00 0.70 -9.70
N THR A 293 -25.18 -0.55 -9.27
CA THR A 293 -25.34 -0.91 -7.86
C THR A 293 -24.16 -0.37 -7.02
N PRO A 294 -24.41 0.49 -6.01
CA PRO A 294 -23.36 1.10 -5.22
C PRO A 294 -22.38 0.07 -4.64
N GLY A 295 -21.08 0.32 -4.82
CA GLY A 295 -20.02 -0.57 -4.34
C GLY A 295 -19.73 -1.79 -5.24
N GLN A 296 -20.47 -2.00 -6.33
CA GLN A 296 -20.20 -3.10 -7.25
C GLN A 296 -19.34 -2.68 -8.45
N THR A 297 -18.22 -3.37 -8.61
CA THR A 297 -17.33 -3.29 -9.77
C THR A 297 -17.43 -4.60 -10.54
N CYS A 298 -18.09 -4.56 -11.70
CA CYS A 298 -18.43 -5.71 -12.51
C CYS A 298 -17.57 -5.76 -13.78
N PHE A 299 -17.13 -6.97 -14.13
CA PHE A 299 -16.36 -7.29 -15.35
C PHE A 299 -17.02 -8.47 -16.05
N PHE A 300 -17.29 -8.35 -17.36
CA PHE A 300 -17.79 -9.46 -18.16
C PHE A 300 -16.64 -10.29 -18.72
N ASP A 301 -16.50 -11.51 -18.21
CA ASP A 301 -15.51 -12.47 -18.68
C ASP A 301 -15.99 -13.10 -20.00
N GLN A 302 -15.39 -12.68 -21.12
CA GLN A 302 -15.78 -13.17 -22.44
C GLN A 302 -15.51 -14.66 -22.64
N TYR A 303 -14.53 -15.25 -21.95
CA TYR A 303 -14.19 -16.67 -22.10
C TYR A 303 -15.18 -17.56 -21.35
N LEU A 304 -15.64 -17.10 -20.20
CA LEU A 304 -16.62 -17.83 -19.38
C LEU A 304 -18.06 -17.38 -19.64
N GLU A 305 -18.26 -16.32 -20.42
CA GLU A 305 -19.54 -15.69 -20.73
C GLU A 305 -20.37 -15.37 -19.47
N ILE A 306 -19.71 -14.82 -18.45
CA ILE A 306 -20.35 -14.47 -17.18
C ILE A 306 -19.91 -13.08 -16.70
N CYS A 307 -20.86 -12.34 -16.14
CA CYS A 307 -20.57 -11.12 -15.42
C CYS A 307 -20.10 -11.45 -13.99
N LYS A 308 -18.90 -10.99 -13.63
CA LYS A 308 -18.28 -11.25 -12.33
C LYS A 308 -18.20 -9.96 -11.53
N PHE A 309 -18.48 -10.06 -10.23
CA PHE A 309 -18.05 -9.04 -9.29
C PHE A 309 -16.54 -9.17 -9.07
N GLN A 310 -15.82 -8.08 -9.28
CA GLN A 310 -14.41 -7.98 -9.01
C GLN A 310 -14.21 -7.04 -7.82
N ASN A 311 -13.64 -7.55 -6.72
CA ASN A 311 -13.15 -6.66 -5.67
C ASN A 311 -11.84 -6.03 -6.16
N LEU A 312 -11.84 -4.73 -6.40
CA LEU A 312 -10.66 -4.01 -6.90
C LEU A 312 -9.60 -3.77 -5.84
N TYR A 313 -9.93 -3.92 -4.55
CA TYR A 313 -8.99 -3.73 -3.47
C TYR A 313 -8.17 -5.01 -3.22
N ILE A 314 -8.72 -6.20 -3.47
CA ILE A 314 -8.05 -7.48 -3.18
C ILE A 314 -7.42 -8.05 -4.46
N ASP A 315 -6.10 -8.04 -4.54
CA ASP A 315 -5.28 -8.76 -5.54
C ASP A 315 -5.58 -8.43 -7.02
N PHE A 316 -6.10 -7.24 -7.31
CA PHE A 316 -6.36 -6.84 -8.68
C PHE A 316 -5.06 -6.48 -9.41
N LYS A 317 -4.47 -7.46 -10.10
CA LYS A 317 -3.35 -7.29 -11.04
C LYS A 317 -3.82 -7.59 -12.45
N SER A 318 -4.30 -6.57 -13.14
CA SER A 318 -4.65 -6.67 -14.56
C SER A 318 -3.91 -5.62 -15.36
N LYS A 319 -3.59 -5.96 -16.62
CA LYS A 319 -3.01 -4.99 -17.54
C LYS A 319 -4.07 -4.09 -18.12
N CYS A 320 -3.71 -2.86 -18.42
CA CYS A 320 -4.62 -1.87 -18.99
C CYS A 320 -5.40 -2.40 -20.22
N LEU A 321 -4.73 -3.03 -21.18
CA LEU A 321 -5.39 -3.49 -22.42
C LEU A 321 -6.23 -4.76 -22.28
N GLU A 322 -6.13 -5.47 -21.14
CA GLU A 322 -6.90 -6.69 -20.87
C GLU A 322 -8.30 -6.38 -20.31
N LEU A 323 -8.52 -5.14 -19.85
CA LEU A 323 -9.75 -4.72 -19.18
C LEU A 323 -10.77 -4.18 -20.17
N ASN A 324 -11.62 -5.07 -20.68
CA ASN A 324 -12.77 -4.74 -21.54
C ASN A 324 -14.09 -5.11 -20.85
N ASN A 325 -15.21 -4.51 -21.28
CA ASN A 325 -16.55 -4.82 -20.75
C ASN A 325 -16.66 -4.64 -19.22
N ILE A 326 -16.18 -3.51 -18.73
CA ILE A 326 -16.19 -3.12 -17.31
C ILE A 326 -17.23 -2.03 -17.06
N ASN A 327 -17.96 -2.13 -15.94
CA ASN A 327 -18.99 -1.15 -15.59
C ASN A 327 -18.46 0.12 -14.91
N SER A 328 -17.17 0.16 -14.57
CA SER A 328 -16.60 1.22 -13.74
C SER A 328 -15.22 1.63 -14.22
N PHE A 329 -14.97 2.94 -14.25
CA PHE A 329 -13.66 3.50 -14.51
C PHE A 329 -12.60 3.04 -13.47
N LYS A 330 -13.03 2.62 -12.26
CA LYS A 330 -12.13 2.23 -11.16
C LYS A 330 -11.19 1.08 -11.53
N PHE A 331 -11.60 0.21 -12.45
CA PHE A 331 -10.77 -0.86 -12.99
C PHE A 331 -9.50 -0.31 -13.63
N CYS A 332 -9.62 0.72 -14.47
CA CYS A 332 -8.48 1.33 -15.14
C CYS A 332 -7.58 2.05 -14.14
N GLU A 333 -8.18 2.70 -13.14
CA GLU A 333 -7.42 3.43 -12.11
C GLU A 333 -6.44 2.52 -11.35
N GLN A 334 -6.77 1.24 -11.14
CA GLN A 334 -5.91 0.27 -10.44
C GLN A 334 -4.76 -0.31 -11.27
N THR A 335 -4.72 -0.06 -12.59
CA THR A 335 -3.69 -0.66 -13.45
C THR A 335 -2.32 -0.01 -13.18
N THR A 336 -1.26 -0.81 -13.20
CA THR A 336 0.12 -0.34 -12.89
C THR A 336 1.13 -0.64 -13.98
N ASP A 337 0.70 -1.26 -15.08
CA ASP A 337 1.57 -1.71 -16.17
C ASP A 337 2.01 -0.58 -17.11
N GLN A 338 1.11 0.35 -17.43
CA GLN A 338 1.37 1.46 -18.35
C GLN A 338 0.36 2.61 -18.13
N PRO A 339 0.61 3.84 -18.62
CA PRO A 339 -0.37 4.92 -18.60
C PRO A 339 -1.71 4.48 -19.22
N CYS A 340 -2.76 4.44 -18.38
CA CYS A 340 -4.06 3.89 -18.72
C CYS A 340 -5.17 4.90 -18.46
N LYS A 341 -6.18 4.90 -19.33
CA LYS A 341 -7.42 5.67 -19.16
C LYS A 341 -8.65 4.81 -19.42
N TYR A 342 -9.77 5.18 -18.82
CA TYR A 342 -11.06 4.57 -19.10
C TYR A 342 -11.73 5.19 -20.33
N ASN A 343 -12.09 4.36 -21.31
CA ASN A 343 -12.92 4.72 -22.43
C ASN A 343 -14.38 4.36 -22.13
N LEU A 344 -15.14 5.37 -21.71
CA LEU A 344 -16.54 5.24 -21.34
C LEU A 344 -17.46 4.87 -22.52
N MET A 345 -17.09 5.20 -23.76
CA MET A 345 -17.88 4.78 -24.93
C MET A 345 -17.79 3.28 -25.17
N MET A 346 -16.61 2.72 -24.93
CA MET A 346 -16.32 1.31 -25.16
C MET A 346 -16.39 0.46 -23.89
N ASN A 347 -16.64 1.08 -22.72
CA ASN A 347 -16.62 0.43 -21.42
C ASN A 347 -15.37 -0.45 -21.22
N LYS A 348 -14.21 0.12 -21.55
CA LYS A 348 -12.90 -0.57 -21.49
C LYS A 348 -11.81 0.38 -21.04
N CYS A 349 -10.68 -0.18 -20.67
CA CYS A 349 -9.44 0.56 -20.49
C CYS A 349 -8.66 0.64 -21.80
N GLU A 350 -7.95 1.74 -22.01
CA GLU A 350 -7.07 1.94 -23.16
C GLU A 350 -5.82 2.72 -22.76
N ILE A 351 -4.78 2.66 -23.59
CA ILE A 351 -3.55 3.43 -23.35
C ILE A 351 -3.90 4.91 -23.40
N ALA A 352 -3.52 5.63 -22.34
CA ALA A 352 -3.58 7.06 -22.33
C ALA A 352 -2.46 7.61 -23.22
N ALA A 353 -2.82 8.31 -24.30
CA ALA A 353 -1.88 8.92 -25.24
C ALA A 353 -2.16 10.42 -25.41
N GLY A 354 -1.13 11.24 -25.51
CA GLY A 354 -1.23 12.71 -25.65
C GLY A 354 -0.69 13.47 -24.43
N ASN A 355 -0.64 14.80 -24.55
CA ASN A 355 -0.20 15.71 -23.49
C ASN A 355 -1.41 16.49 -22.98
N ASN A 356 -1.52 16.68 -21.67
CA ASN A 356 -2.56 17.46 -20.98
C ASN A 356 -3.95 16.82 -21.01
N TYR A 357 -4.10 15.70 -20.31
CA TYR A 357 -5.42 15.30 -19.83
C TYR A 357 -5.86 16.24 -18.71
N ASP A 358 -7.13 16.66 -18.76
CA ASP A 358 -7.82 17.13 -17.57
C ASP A 358 -7.99 15.99 -16.57
N CYS A 359 -8.13 16.32 -15.28
CA CYS A 359 -8.35 15.39 -14.18
C CYS A 359 -9.69 14.63 -14.30
N ILE A 360 -9.80 13.73 -15.26
CA ILE A 360 -10.95 12.87 -15.47
C ILE A 360 -10.81 11.57 -14.65
N ARG A 361 -11.94 11.01 -14.22
CA ARG A 361 -11.96 9.68 -13.60
C ARG A 361 -11.52 8.61 -14.61
N GLY A 362 -10.91 7.55 -14.11
CA GLY A 362 -10.44 6.45 -14.95
C GLY A 362 -9.01 6.55 -15.43
N LEU A 363 -8.26 7.60 -15.07
CA LEU A 363 -6.81 7.64 -15.24
C LEU A 363 -6.14 6.81 -14.15
N ASN A 364 -5.23 5.94 -14.54
CA ASN A 364 -4.35 5.29 -13.57
C ASN A 364 -3.25 6.24 -13.10
N LYS A 365 -2.56 5.82 -12.05
CA LYS A 365 -1.51 6.62 -11.42
C LYS A 365 -0.44 7.08 -12.42
N MET A 366 0.01 6.20 -13.31
CA MET A 366 1.04 6.53 -14.31
C MET A 366 0.55 7.56 -15.32
N ALA A 367 -0.65 7.39 -15.87
CA ALA A 367 -1.24 8.36 -16.80
C ALA A 367 -1.47 9.71 -16.14
N CYS A 368 -1.95 9.67 -14.91
CA CYS A 368 -2.13 10.87 -14.12
C CYS A 368 -0.79 11.61 -13.96
N TYR A 369 0.28 10.98 -13.46
CA TYR A 369 1.57 11.68 -13.28
C TYR A 369 2.23 12.15 -14.57
N ASN A 370 2.11 11.37 -15.65
CA ASN A 370 2.89 11.62 -16.86
C ASN A 370 2.17 12.47 -17.89
N LEU A 371 0.82 12.49 -17.87
CA LEU A 371 0.02 12.99 -18.98
C LEU A 371 -0.99 14.06 -18.56
N THR A 372 -1.23 14.31 -17.27
CA THR A 372 -2.01 15.49 -16.86
C THR A 372 -1.15 16.73 -16.92
N ASP A 373 -1.80 17.89 -17.00
CA ASP A 373 -1.11 19.16 -16.83
C ASP A 373 -0.34 19.15 -15.49
N LYS A 374 0.84 19.80 -15.43
CA LYS A 374 1.62 19.91 -14.18
C LYS A 374 0.82 20.60 -13.07
N SER A 375 -0.15 21.41 -13.49
CA SER A 375 -1.17 22.02 -12.63
C SER A 375 -1.97 21.02 -11.86
N GLN A 376 -2.12 19.80 -12.35
CA GLN A 376 -3.01 18.82 -11.80
C GLN A 376 -2.22 17.74 -11.04
N GLN A 377 -2.58 17.50 -9.77
CA GLN A 377 -1.94 16.44 -8.98
C GLN A 377 -2.80 15.19 -8.85
N CYS A 378 -2.14 14.03 -8.85
CA CYS A 378 -2.79 12.76 -8.59
C CYS A 378 -3.04 12.58 -7.09
N LYS A 379 -4.29 12.29 -6.70
CA LYS A 379 -4.62 11.83 -5.36
C LYS A 379 -3.91 10.51 -5.14
N TYR A 380 -3.49 10.31 -3.90
CA TYR A 380 -3.10 9.01 -3.38
C TYR A 380 -4.17 7.97 -3.75
N LEU A 381 -3.80 7.03 -4.63
CA LEU A 381 -4.63 5.94 -5.14
C LEU A 381 -5.94 6.38 -5.81
N ASN A 382 -5.90 6.90 -7.05
CA ASN A 382 -6.92 6.66 -8.10
C ASN A 382 -7.75 7.85 -8.66
N TYR A 383 -7.50 9.12 -8.36
CA TYR A 383 -8.02 10.19 -9.22
C TYR A 383 -7.25 11.50 -9.06
N CYS A 384 -7.37 12.37 -10.03
CA CYS A 384 -6.63 13.62 -10.16
C CYS A 384 -7.40 14.76 -9.43
N TYR A 385 -6.73 15.64 -8.69
CA TYR A 385 -7.36 16.73 -7.93
C TYR A 385 -6.67 18.09 -8.17
N GLY A 386 -7.50 19.07 -8.55
CA GLY A 386 -7.27 20.52 -8.48
C GLY A 386 -6.06 21.09 -9.24
N PRO A 387 -6.07 22.40 -9.57
CA PRO A 387 -4.85 23.13 -9.92
C PRO A 387 -4.00 23.33 -8.65
N ASN A 388 -2.99 22.50 -8.45
CA ASN A 388 -2.00 22.54 -7.37
C ASN A 388 -0.68 23.22 -7.75
N ASP A 389 -0.50 23.66 -9.01
CA ASP A 389 0.73 24.33 -9.45
C ASP A 389 1.22 25.40 -8.47
N LYS A 390 0.32 26.29 -8.06
CA LYS A 390 0.73 27.44 -7.27
C LYS A 390 1.32 27.04 -5.92
N ILE A 391 0.73 26.04 -5.25
CA ILE A 391 1.30 25.54 -4.00
C ILE A 391 2.61 24.80 -4.27
N LEU A 392 2.71 23.98 -5.32
CA LEU A 392 3.91 23.20 -5.63
C LEU A 392 5.09 24.04 -6.11
N GLU A 393 4.83 25.10 -6.88
CA GLU A 393 5.85 26.03 -7.36
C GLU A 393 6.22 27.06 -6.29
N CYS A 394 5.46 27.14 -5.20
CA CYS A 394 5.70 28.10 -4.14
C CYS A 394 7.06 27.88 -3.46
N ASN A 395 7.73 29.00 -3.15
CA ASN A 395 9.02 29.01 -2.50
C ASN A 395 8.91 28.40 -1.09
N PRO A 396 9.64 27.33 -0.77
CA PRO A 396 9.49 26.66 0.52
C PRO A 396 9.90 27.51 1.73
N ASN A 397 10.65 28.60 1.52
CA ASN A 397 10.96 29.57 2.56
C ASN A 397 9.74 30.40 3.01
N ASN A 398 8.63 30.36 2.26
CA ASN A 398 7.41 31.11 2.56
C ASN A 398 6.19 30.20 2.70
N TYR A 399 6.34 29.10 3.46
CA TYR A 399 5.30 28.07 3.56
C TYR A 399 3.94 28.60 4.08
N TYR A 400 3.94 29.67 4.89
CA TYR A 400 2.72 30.36 5.34
C TYR A 400 1.88 30.95 4.20
N ASP A 401 2.53 31.44 3.14
CA ASP A 401 1.85 31.92 1.94
C ASP A 401 1.55 30.76 1.00
N CYS A 402 2.43 29.75 0.91
CA CYS A 402 2.23 28.60 0.03
C CYS A 402 0.95 27.81 0.31
N CYS A 403 0.62 27.55 1.58
CA CYS A 403 -0.64 26.86 1.89
C CYS A 403 -1.86 27.64 1.39
N ARG A 404 -1.83 28.98 1.40
CA ARG A 404 -2.96 29.82 0.95
C ARG A 404 -3.21 29.77 -0.56
N GLU A 405 -2.25 29.29 -1.34
CA GLU A 405 -2.41 29.09 -2.78
C GLU A 405 -3.28 27.86 -3.12
N ALA A 406 -3.51 26.95 -2.17
CA ALA A 406 -4.40 25.82 -2.37
C ALA A 406 -5.88 26.26 -2.31
N LEU A 407 -6.57 26.15 -3.45
CA LEU A 407 -7.96 26.58 -3.60
C LEU A 407 -8.98 25.59 -3.02
N THR A 408 -8.64 24.29 -2.97
CA THR A 408 -9.54 23.24 -2.47
C THR A 408 -8.97 22.56 -1.23
N LYS A 409 -9.86 21.94 -0.45
CA LYS A 409 -9.48 21.15 0.73
C LYS A 409 -8.52 20.03 0.37
N GLU A 410 -8.77 19.32 -0.72
CA GLU A 410 -7.90 18.26 -1.23
C GLU A 410 -6.52 18.79 -1.62
N SER A 411 -6.48 19.91 -2.36
CA SER A 411 -5.26 20.66 -2.74
C SER A 411 -4.39 20.96 -1.51
N CYS A 412 -5.04 21.38 -0.43
CA CYS A 412 -4.41 21.70 0.85
C CYS A 412 -3.88 20.48 1.61
N LEU A 413 -4.68 19.41 1.68
CA LEU A 413 -4.48 18.31 2.62
C LEU A 413 -3.72 17.12 2.02
N PHE A 414 -3.81 16.86 0.72
CA PHE A 414 -3.19 15.67 0.12
C PHE A 414 -1.73 15.88 -0.29
N GLN A 415 -1.25 17.13 -0.32
CA GLN A 415 0.13 17.42 -0.64
C GLN A 415 1.11 16.95 0.44
N LYS A 416 2.35 16.65 0.01
CA LYS A 416 3.44 16.11 0.85
C LYS A 416 4.56 17.12 1.15
N ARG A 417 4.46 18.35 0.65
CA ARG A 417 5.55 19.34 0.69
C ARG A 417 5.49 20.28 1.90
N PHE A 418 4.29 20.60 2.36
CA PHE A 418 4.06 21.62 3.38
C PHE A 418 3.16 21.10 4.49
N GLU A 419 3.38 21.60 5.70
CA GLU A 419 2.49 21.35 6.83
C GLU A 419 1.33 22.35 6.75
N CYS A 420 0.22 21.94 6.13
CA CYS A 420 -0.98 22.77 5.94
C CYS A 420 -2.17 22.20 6.72
N GLN A 421 -3.17 23.04 6.93
CA GLN A 421 -4.48 22.68 7.48
C GLN A 421 -5.61 23.46 6.80
N TRP A 422 -6.80 22.89 6.82
CA TRP A 422 -8.01 23.50 6.29
C TRP A 422 -8.88 24.03 7.43
N GLN A 423 -8.93 25.36 7.57
CA GLN A 423 -9.80 26.04 8.55
C GLN A 423 -10.32 27.33 7.90
N ASN A 424 -11.51 27.26 7.30
CA ASN A 424 -12.07 28.34 6.47
C ASN A 424 -11.15 28.71 5.29
N GLY A 425 -10.56 27.70 4.65
CA GLY A 425 -9.52 27.84 3.62
C GLY A 425 -8.22 27.18 4.05
N CYS A 426 -7.28 27.05 3.11
CA CYS A 426 -5.98 26.45 3.39
C CYS A 426 -5.03 27.45 4.04
N GLN A 427 -4.39 27.03 5.12
CA GLN A 427 -3.38 27.82 5.82
C GLN A 427 -2.29 26.93 6.37
N ALA A 428 -1.16 27.51 6.75
CA ALA A 428 -0.11 26.76 7.45
C ALA A 428 -0.65 26.16 8.76
N TYR A 429 -0.22 24.93 9.04
CA TYR A 429 -0.52 24.26 10.30
C TYR A 429 0.17 25.00 11.46
N GLN A 430 -0.60 25.46 12.44
CA GLN A 430 -0.09 26.28 13.55
C GLN A 430 0.01 25.53 14.88
N GLN A 431 -0.58 24.34 14.99
CA GLN A 431 -0.55 23.56 16.23
C GLN A 431 0.78 22.84 16.37
N LYS A 432 1.61 23.27 17.34
CA LYS A 432 2.91 22.65 17.60
C LYS A 432 2.75 21.32 18.33
N ILE A 433 3.11 20.23 17.65
CA ILE A 433 3.81 18.98 18.07
C ILE A 433 3.24 18.16 19.25
N GLN A 434 2.38 18.69 20.13
CA GLN A 434 1.84 17.93 21.29
C GLN A 434 0.51 17.22 21.04
N ASN A 435 -0.04 17.31 19.83
CA ASN A 435 -1.28 16.60 19.53
C ASN A 435 -0.96 15.13 19.26
N GLU A 436 -1.67 14.25 19.96
CA GLU A 436 -1.72 12.83 19.60
C GLU A 436 -2.25 12.71 18.16
N CYS A 437 -1.69 11.79 17.37
CA CYS A 437 -2.02 11.62 15.96
C CYS A 437 -3.54 11.63 15.70
N ASN A 438 -4.31 10.88 16.49
CA ASN A 438 -5.77 10.77 16.33
C ASN A 438 -6.57 12.07 16.58
N GLN A 439 -5.95 13.10 17.15
CA GLN A 439 -6.60 14.39 17.43
C GLN A 439 -6.45 15.38 16.27
N ILE A 440 -5.53 15.11 15.34
CA ILE A 440 -5.25 15.99 14.21
C ILE A 440 -6.30 15.75 13.12
N LYS A 441 -7.05 16.80 12.80
CA LYS A 441 -8.09 16.81 11.76
C LYS A 441 -7.82 17.92 10.76
N ASP A 442 -8.29 17.72 9.54
CA ASP A 442 -8.20 18.68 8.45
C ASP A 442 -6.77 19.19 8.26
N ALA A 443 -5.79 18.30 8.38
CA ALA A 443 -4.36 18.60 8.25
C ALA A 443 -3.73 17.79 7.12
N SER A 444 -2.61 18.27 6.58
CA SER A 444 -1.99 17.66 5.41
C SER A 444 -1.34 16.30 5.72
N VAL A 445 -1.11 15.51 4.67
CA VAL A 445 -0.34 14.26 4.76
C VAL A 445 0.99 14.51 5.46
N THR A 446 1.70 15.59 5.11
CA THR A 446 2.95 15.98 5.78
C THR A 446 2.77 16.21 7.27
N VAL A 447 1.68 16.82 7.72
CA VAL A 447 1.41 17.00 9.16
C VAL A 447 1.29 15.65 9.84
N CYS A 448 0.47 14.73 9.30
CA CYS A 448 0.31 13.40 9.89
C CYS A 448 1.64 12.64 9.95
N THR A 449 2.38 12.62 8.85
CA THR A 449 3.61 11.83 8.75
C THR A 449 4.82 12.47 9.44
N SER A 450 4.75 13.75 9.80
CA SER A 450 5.76 14.44 10.63
C SER A 450 5.81 13.94 12.07
N ILE A 451 4.76 13.28 12.57
CA ILE A 451 4.69 12.74 13.93
C ILE A 451 5.62 11.53 14.06
N LYS A 452 6.82 11.75 14.63
CA LYS A 452 7.90 10.75 14.63
C LYS A 452 7.71 9.61 15.64
N ASP A 453 6.96 9.84 16.71
CA ASP A 453 6.84 8.91 17.84
C ASP A 453 5.79 7.80 17.62
N SER A 454 5.04 7.85 16.52
CA SER A 454 4.03 6.84 16.18
C SER A 454 3.90 6.62 14.67
N PHE A 455 3.32 5.51 14.25
CA PHE A 455 2.88 5.32 12.86
C PHE A 455 1.59 6.09 12.63
N CYS A 456 1.74 7.39 12.37
CA CYS A 456 0.65 8.30 12.10
C CYS A 456 0.43 8.44 10.59
N ILE A 457 -0.73 8.00 10.11
CA ILE A 457 -1.10 8.03 8.68
C ILE A 457 -2.25 9.01 8.46
N PHE A 458 -2.35 9.54 7.25
CA PHE A 458 -3.46 10.37 6.83
C PHE A 458 -4.60 9.52 6.26
N ASP A 459 -5.78 9.62 6.87
CA ASP A 459 -7.03 9.04 6.39
C ASP A 459 -7.67 9.98 5.37
N ALA A 460 -7.54 9.62 4.09
CA ALA A 460 -8.02 10.43 2.98
C ALA A 460 -9.56 10.43 2.81
N GLU A 461 -10.29 9.55 3.48
CA GLU A 461 -11.76 9.54 3.46
C GLU A 461 -12.31 10.52 4.49
N ASN A 462 -11.69 10.57 5.66
CA ASN A 462 -12.16 11.37 6.79
C ASN A 462 -11.37 12.67 7.02
N PHE A 463 -10.35 12.93 6.18
CA PHE A 463 -9.43 14.08 6.28
C PHE A 463 -8.84 14.25 7.68
N ASN A 464 -8.42 13.16 8.31
CA ASN A 464 -7.82 13.20 9.64
C ASN A 464 -6.56 12.34 9.70
N CYS A 465 -5.75 12.53 10.74
CA CYS A 465 -4.64 11.65 11.01
C CYS A 465 -5.11 10.50 11.91
N LYS A 466 -4.60 9.30 11.64
CA LYS A 466 -4.90 8.06 12.35
C LYS A 466 -3.62 7.37 12.75
N GLN A 467 -3.50 7.07 14.05
CA GLN A 467 -2.43 6.23 14.56
C GLN A 467 -2.77 4.78 14.27
N ILE A 468 -1.81 4.04 13.71
CA ILE A 468 -1.95 2.62 13.42
C ILE A 468 -0.81 1.83 14.06
N THR A 469 -1.01 0.53 14.19
CA THR A 469 0.06 -0.44 14.35
C THR A 469 0.11 -1.20 13.03
N PRO A 470 1.09 -0.94 12.16
CA PRO A 470 1.08 -1.50 10.81
C PRO A 470 1.00 -3.03 10.83
N GLU A 471 -0.01 -3.60 10.17
CA GLU A 471 -0.12 -5.06 9.99
C GLU A 471 0.53 -5.55 8.68
N SER A 472 0.79 -4.62 7.76
CA SER A 472 1.48 -4.81 6.49
C SER A 472 2.29 -3.57 6.09
N CYS A 473 3.26 -3.75 5.19
CA CYS A 473 4.13 -2.66 4.75
C CYS A 473 3.37 -1.55 4.01
N ASP A 474 2.29 -1.86 3.30
CA ASP A 474 1.53 -0.92 2.46
C ASP A 474 0.56 -0.02 3.24
N GLU A 475 0.45 -0.16 4.56
CA GLU A 475 -0.39 0.71 5.40
C GLU A 475 0.24 2.06 5.71
N ILE A 476 1.56 2.19 5.56
CA ILE A 476 2.33 3.40 5.88
C ILE A 476 2.62 4.26 4.64
N GLN A 477 2.91 5.55 4.86
CA GLN A 477 2.82 6.55 3.80
C GLN A 477 4.14 7.28 3.50
N THR A 478 5.23 6.96 4.20
CA THR A 478 6.55 7.57 3.99
C THR A 478 7.68 6.55 4.10
N SER A 479 8.82 6.86 3.46
CA SER A 479 10.05 6.08 3.57
C SER A 479 10.57 6.01 5.01
N ASP A 480 10.49 7.11 5.77
CA ASP A 480 10.87 7.17 7.19
C ASP A 480 10.04 6.20 8.05
N GLN A 481 8.72 6.13 7.81
CA GLN A 481 7.85 5.14 8.47
C GLN A 481 8.21 3.72 8.02
N CYS A 482 8.49 3.51 6.73
CA CYS A 482 8.87 2.20 6.18
C CYS A 482 10.09 1.64 6.87
N ASN A 483 11.11 2.48 7.05
CA ASN A 483 12.35 2.13 7.69
C ASN A 483 12.20 1.76 9.18
N LYS A 484 11.21 2.37 9.87
CA LYS A 484 10.92 2.14 11.29
C LYS A 484 10.17 0.84 11.59
N ILE A 485 9.55 0.20 10.61
CA ILE A 485 8.89 -1.10 10.83
C ILE A 485 9.96 -2.12 11.28
N THR A 486 9.68 -2.86 12.36
CA THR A 486 10.66 -3.82 12.92
C THR A 486 10.15 -5.26 12.89
N GLU A 487 8.90 -5.47 12.53
CA GLU A 487 8.21 -6.76 12.68
C GLU A 487 8.38 -7.65 11.44
N TYR A 488 8.46 -7.05 10.25
CA TYR A 488 8.53 -7.77 8.97
C TYR A 488 9.33 -7.00 7.92
N PRO A 489 9.89 -7.66 6.89
CA PRO A 489 10.80 -7.03 5.94
C PRO A 489 10.04 -6.11 4.97
N CYS A 490 10.37 -4.82 5.00
CA CYS A 490 9.79 -3.82 4.11
C CYS A 490 10.87 -3.02 3.37
N ILE A 491 10.56 -2.61 2.15
CA ILE A 491 11.33 -1.63 1.37
C ILE A 491 10.40 -0.54 0.83
N TRP A 492 10.94 0.65 0.62
CA TRP A 492 10.25 1.75 -0.02
C TRP A 492 10.45 1.68 -1.54
N ASP A 493 9.35 1.57 -2.28
CA ASP A 493 9.36 1.71 -3.73
C ASP A 493 9.26 3.20 -4.08
N GLU A 494 10.41 3.80 -4.41
CA GLU A 494 10.51 5.23 -4.72
C GLU A 494 9.64 5.64 -5.93
N LEU A 495 9.52 4.76 -6.94
CA LEU A 495 8.72 5.05 -8.14
C LEU A 495 7.24 5.16 -7.80
N ASN A 496 6.78 4.33 -6.86
CA ASN A 496 5.40 4.31 -6.44
C ASN A 496 5.15 5.07 -5.13
N GLU A 497 6.17 5.60 -4.46
CA GLU A 497 6.03 6.21 -3.14
C GLU A 497 5.17 5.38 -2.18
N ILE A 498 5.39 4.06 -2.16
CA ILE A 498 4.71 3.12 -1.28
C ILE A 498 5.74 2.23 -0.60
N CYS A 499 5.44 1.81 0.62
CA CYS A 499 6.22 0.79 1.28
C CYS A 499 5.65 -0.59 0.92
N ILE A 500 6.51 -1.50 0.48
CA ILE A 500 6.12 -2.83 0.03
C ILE A 500 6.84 -3.91 0.84
N TYR A 501 6.19 -5.06 0.95
CA TYR A 501 6.81 -6.23 1.54
C TYR A 501 7.99 -6.70 0.68
N LYS A 502 9.15 -6.91 1.29
CA LYS A 502 10.34 -7.40 0.60
C LYS A 502 10.39 -8.93 0.67
N ASP A 503 10.04 -9.56 -0.45
CA ASP A 503 10.34 -10.98 -0.63
C ASP A 503 11.86 -11.21 -0.64
N LYS A 504 12.26 -12.36 -0.09
CA LYS A 504 13.66 -12.79 -0.02
C LYS A 504 14.21 -13.01 -1.42
N ASP A 505 15.33 -12.36 -1.74
CA ASP A 505 16.07 -12.56 -2.98
C ASP A 505 17.52 -12.93 -2.68
N ILE A 506 18.02 -13.99 -3.32
CA ILE A 506 19.41 -14.44 -3.19
C ILE A 506 20.43 -13.45 -3.76
N LEU A 507 19.97 -12.48 -4.58
CA LEU A 507 20.81 -11.45 -5.19
C LEU A 507 20.89 -10.18 -4.34
N ASP A 508 20.09 -10.05 -3.29
CA ASP A 508 20.08 -8.86 -2.42
C ASP A 508 21.49 -8.53 -1.88
N GLN A 509 21.82 -7.24 -1.89
CA GLN A 509 23.02 -6.67 -1.29
C GLN A 509 22.62 -5.65 -0.23
N CYS A 510 23.53 -5.32 0.70
CA CYS A 510 23.24 -4.31 1.73
C CYS A 510 22.84 -2.97 1.09
N THR A 511 23.51 -2.58 0.00
CA THR A 511 23.21 -1.35 -0.77
C THR A 511 21.82 -1.35 -1.35
N ASN A 512 21.36 -2.44 -1.97
CA ASN A 512 20.01 -2.54 -2.54
C ASN A 512 18.93 -2.25 -1.49
N ILE A 513 19.11 -2.74 -0.26
CA ILE A 513 18.17 -2.46 0.84
C ILE A 513 18.27 -1.00 1.26
N SER A 514 19.49 -0.45 1.38
CA SER A 514 19.69 0.94 1.76
C SER A 514 19.14 1.94 0.73
N ASP A 515 19.34 1.68 -0.56
CA ASP A 515 18.92 2.55 -1.67
C ASP A 515 17.39 2.62 -1.78
N ASN A 516 16.69 1.58 -1.32
CA ASN A 516 15.24 1.52 -1.24
C ASN A 516 14.70 1.78 0.19
N ASN A 517 15.45 2.48 1.05
CA ASN A 517 15.08 2.80 2.43
C ASN A 517 14.53 1.61 3.24
N GLY A 518 15.05 0.41 2.98
CA GLY A 518 14.59 -0.82 3.61
C GLY A 518 14.86 -0.86 5.10
N ASN A 519 13.98 -1.54 5.82
CA ASN A 519 14.00 -1.57 7.27
C ASN A 519 14.98 -2.59 7.87
N LEU A 520 15.02 -2.65 9.20
CA LEU A 520 15.85 -3.58 9.95
C LEU A 520 15.69 -5.02 9.46
N LYS A 521 14.45 -5.51 9.33
CA LYS A 521 14.19 -6.91 8.96
C LYS A 521 14.55 -7.19 7.49
N ALA A 522 14.32 -6.26 6.58
CA ALA A 522 14.78 -6.40 5.20
C ALA A 522 16.32 -6.52 5.14
N CYS A 523 17.05 -5.76 5.96
CA CYS A 523 18.50 -5.85 6.05
C CYS A 523 18.98 -7.17 6.67
N THR A 524 18.39 -7.61 7.79
CA THR A 524 18.85 -8.81 8.50
C THR A 524 18.48 -10.12 7.79
N MET A 525 17.51 -10.09 6.87
CA MET A 525 17.10 -11.25 6.06
C MET A 525 17.94 -11.49 4.80
N ILE A 526 18.94 -10.65 4.50
CA ILE A 526 19.86 -10.89 3.39
C ILE A 526 20.67 -12.18 3.65
N GLU A 527 20.54 -13.17 2.77
CA GLU A 527 21.25 -14.46 2.88
C GLU A 527 22.35 -14.67 1.82
N ARG A 528 22.62 -13.65 1.01
CA ARG A 528 23.62 -13.75 -0.05
C ARG A 528 24.98 -14.11 0.53
N SER A 529 25.57 -15.19 0.01
CA SER A 529 26.89 -15.65 0.47
C SER A 529 27.95 -14.55 0.31
N GLY A 530 28.69 -14.29 1.39
CA GLY A 530 29.72 -13.25 1.44
C GLY A 530 29.20 -11.83 1.70
N GLN A 531 27.88 -11.58 1.64
CA GLN A 531 27.31 -10.29 2.02
C GLN A 531 27.08 -10.23 3.53
N LYS A 532 27.96 -9.53 4.22
CA LYS A 532 27.85 -9.24 5.65
C LYS A 532 27.23 -7.86 5.82
N CYS A 533 26.01 -7.78 6.34
CA CYS A 533 25.28 -6.52 6.54
C CYS A 533 24.98 -6.23 8.01
N ILE A 534 24.94 -4.94 8.36
CA ILE A 534 24.48 -4.38 9.64
C ILE A 534 23.51 -3.22 9.38
N PHE A 535 22.44 -3.17 10.15
CA PHE A 535 21.48 -2.07 10.11
C PHE A 535 21.79 -1.02 11.18
N ILE A 536 22.26 0.15 10.76
CA ILE A 536 22.60 1.29 11.64
C ILE A 536 22.21 2.60 11.00
N ASP A 537 21.74 3.55 11.81
CA ASP A 537 21.30 4.88 11.35
C ASP A 537 20.27 4.80 10.22
N ASN A 538 19.29 3.90 10.35
CA ASN A 538 18.25 3.67 9.34
C ASN A 538 18.80 3.22 7.97
N GLN A 539 19.99 2.61 7.93
CA GLN A 539 20.62 2.14 6.70
C GLN A 539 21.22 0.75 6.85
N CYS A 540 21.16 -0.03 5.76
CA CYS A 540 21.80 -1.33 5.68
C CYS A 540 23.21 -1.18 5.11
N LYS A 541 24.23 -1.27 5.98
CA LYS A 541 25.64 -1.07 5.64
C LYS A 541 26.41 -2.39 5.69
N THR A 542 27.60 -2.43 5.13
CA THR A 542 28.50 -3.60 5.26
C THR A 542 28.98 -3.74 6.69
N PHE A 543 28.95 -4.96 7.21
CA PHE A 543 29.36 -5.30 8.56
C PHE A 543 30.81 -5.78 8.61
N TYR A 544 31.58 -5.25 9.57
CA TYR A 544 32.96 -5.64 9.87
C TYR A 544 33.09 -6.04 11.34
N GLN A 545 33.73 -7.18 11.58
CA GLN A 545 33.97 -7.68 12.95
C GLN A 545 35.06 -6.84 13.61
N LYS A 546 34.87 -6.55 14.90
CA LYS A 546 35.86 -5.86 15.74
C LYS A 546 36.37 -6.80 16.83
N ASP A 547 37.69 -6.90 16.95
CA ASP A 547 38.32 -7.67 18.02
C ASP A 547 38.02 -7.07 19.39
N GLY A 548 37.88 -7.93 20.40
CA GLY A 548 37.65 -7.52 21.80
C GLY A 548 36.24 -7.01 22.12
N ILE A 549 35.33 -6.99 21.16
CA ILE A 549 33.93 -6.55 21.35
C ILE A 549 33.00 -7.73 21.07
N ASN A 550 31.83 -7.76 21.73
CA ASN A 550 30.77 -8.70 21.37
C ASN A 550 30.12 -8.29 20.04
N ASN A 551 30.38 -9.07 18.99
CA ASN A 551 29.82 -8.86 17.65
C ASN A 551 28.46 -9.56 17.46
N CYS A 552 27.91 -10.24 18.48
CA CYS A 552 26.60 -10.89 18.45
C CYS A 552 25.47 -9.89 18.72
N ILE A 553 25.30 -8.93 17.82
CA ILE A 553 24.28 -7.87 17.88
C ILE A 553 23.08 -8.24 17.00
N ASN A 554 21.87 -7.88 17.43
CA ASN A 554 20.62 -8.32 16.79
C ASN A 554 20.27 -7.61 15.46
N ASN A 555 21.10 -6.65 15.03
CA ASN A 555 20.91 -5.85 13.81
C ASN A 555 21.84 -6.24 12.66
N ILE A 556 22.45 -7.43 12.69
CA ILE A 556 23.23 -7.97 11.58
C ILE A 556 22.47 -9.09 10.87
N ASN A 557 22.77 -9.30 9.58
CA ASN A 557 22.14 -10.38 8.83
C ASN A 557 22.64 -11.77 9.22
N ILE A 558 21.90 -12.81 8.81
CA ILE A 558 22.25 -14.21 9.09
C ILE A 558 23.68 -14.54 8.64
N THR A 559 24.09 -14.07 7.46
CA THR A 559 25.45 -14.30 6.96
C THR A 559 26.50 -13.70 7.88
N SER A 560 26.29 -12.47 8.37
CA SER A 560 27.19 -11.83 9.35
C SER A 560 27.22 -12.59 10.66
N CYS A 561 26.08 -13.07 11.16
CA CYS A 561 25.99 -13.83 12.40
C CYS A 561 26.71 -15.18 12.32
N LEU A 562 26.46 -15.93 11.24
CA LEU A 562 27.03 -17.27 11.05
C LEU A 562 28.53 -17.23 10.75
N GLN A 563 29.02 -16.20 10.07
CA GLN A 563 30.44 -16.08 9.73
C GLN A 563 31.29 -15.37 10.80
N GLN A 564 30.83 -15.30 12.06
CA GLN A 564 31.63 -14.75 13.17
C GLN A 564 32.78 -15.68 13.54
N ASN A 565 34.01 -15.14 13.54
CA ASN A 565 35.20 -15.85 14.00
C ASN A 565 35.73 -15.30 15.35
N VAL A 566 35.32 -14.07 15.72
CA VAL A 566 35.70 -13.44 17.00
C VAL A 566 34.72 -13.81 18.13
N SER A 567 33.43 -13.60 17.91
CA SER A 567 32.39 -13.77 18.94
C SER A 567 31.56 -15.05 18.73
N PRO A 568 31.27 -15.82 19.79
CA PRO A 568 30.40 -16.98 19.69
C PRO A 568 28.94 -16.53 19.63
N CYS A 569 28.36 -16.55 18.42
CA CYS A 569 26.97 -16.20 18.17
C CYS A 569 26.11 -17.39 17.71
N GLU A 570 24.80 -17.24 17.82
CA GLU A 570 23.77 -18.15 17.28
C GLU A 570 22.69 -17.32 16.56
N TRP A 571 22.17 -17.83 15.45
CA TRP A 571 21.02 -17.27 14.77
C TRP A 571 19.74 -17.97 15.22
N VAL A 572 18.90 -17.25 15.97
CA VAL A 572 17.65 -17.77 16.50
C VAL A 572 16.52 -17.44 15.53
N ILE A 573 15.76 -18.46 15.10
CA ILE A 573 14.63 -18.31 14.18
C ILE A 573 13.32 -18.26 14.96
N GLU A 574 12.45 -17.34 14.57
CA GLU A 574 11.05 -17.24 15.01
C GLU A 574 10.12 -17.31 13.79
N GLU A 575 8.94 -17.91 13.99
CA GLU A 575 7.88 -17.96 12.99
C GLU A 575 6.85 -16.84 13.26
N VAL A 576 6.74 -15.89 12.34
CA VAL A 576 5.82 -14.75 12.45
C VAL A 576 4.79 -14.80 11.34
N LYS A 577 3.54 -14.48 11.69
CA LYS A 577 2.44 -14.36 10.73
C LYS A 577 2.40 -12.93 10.20
N VAL A 578 2.49 -12.77 8.89
CA VAL A 578 2.50 -11.46 8.23
C VAL A 578 1.39 -11.35 7.18
N LYS A 579 0.88 -10.14 6.99
CA LYS A 579 0.12 -9.76 5.79
C LYS A 579 1.09 -9.07 4.83
N LYS A 580 1.24 -9.62 3.63
CA LYS A 580 2.12 -9.01 2.62
C LYS A 580 1.55 -7.71 2.05
N THR A 581 0.22 -7.62 2.01
CA THR A 581 -0.54 -6.43 1.61
C THR A 581 -1.74 -6.27 2.53
N LYS A 582 -2.25 -5.05 2.66
CA LYS A 582 -3.39 -4.67 3.50
C LYS A 582 -4.67 -5.44 3.11
N ASP A 583 -4.82 -5.72 1.83
CA ASP A 583 -6.02 -6.30 1.25
C ASP A 583 -6.07 -7.82 1.28
N ILE A 584 -4.94 -8.48 1.55
CA ILE A 584 -4.91 -9.94 1.70
C ILE A 584 -5.39 -10.32 3.10
N THR A 585 -6.53 -11.03 3.15
CA THR A 585 -7.07 -11.59 4.40
C THR A 585 -6.26 -12.78 4.94
N LYS A 586 -5.42 -13.39 4.09
CA LYS A 586 -4.63 -14.57 4.43
C LYS A 586 -3.27 -14.19 5.01
N MET A 587 -3.06 -14.53 6.27
CA MET A 587 -1.74 -14.45 6.90
C MET A 587 -0.80 -15.52 6.31
N GLU A 588 0.43 -15.14 6.00
CA GLU A 588 1.52 -16.08 5.67
C GLU A 588 2.45 -16.23 6.87
N THR A 589 2.86 -17.45 7.19
CA THR A 589 3.91 -17.69 8.21
C THR A 589 5.27 -17.59 7.54
N ILE A 590 6.09 -16.65 8.00
CA ILE A 590 7.47 -16.48 7.56
C ILE A 590 8.44 -16.79 8.69
N LYS A 591 9.68 -17.15 8.34
CA LYS A 591 10.78 -17.35 9.28
C LYS A 591 11.63 -16.10 9.31
N ILE A 592 11.62 -15.41 10.44
CA ILE A 592 12.55 -14.31 10.74
C ILE A 592 13.58 -14.81 11.74
N GLY A 593 14.73 -14.14 11.83
CA GLY A 593 15.67 -14.49 12.89
C GLY A 593 16.51 -13.31 13.34
N GLU A 594 17.23 -13.54 14.44
CA GLU A 594 18.08 -12.56 15.08
C GLU A 594 19.37 -13.22 15.56
N CYS A 595 20.46 -12.45 15.51
CA CYS A 595 21.73 -12.89 16.04
C CYS A 595 21.80 -12.64 17.55
N GLN A 596 22.14 -13.68 18.30
CA GLN A 596 22.26 -13.65 19.76
C GLN A 596 23.62 -14.20 20.20
N GLN A 597 24.07 -13.80 21.39
CA GLN A 597 25.27 -14.36 21.98
C GLN A 597 25.03 -15.81 22.38
N PHE A 598 25.93 -16.70 21.98
CA PHE A 598 25.88 -18.12 22.31
C PHE A 598 26.73 -18.40 23.54
N THR A 599 26.10 -18.93 24.60
CA THR A 599 26.76 -19.20 25.89
C THR A 599 26.68 -20.67 26.33
N ASP A 600 25.84 -21.48 25.70
CA ASP A 600 25.52 -22.85 26.12
C ASP A 600 26.36 -23.90 25.37
N PHE A 601 27.68 -23.84 25.56
CA PHE A 601 28.63 -24.70 24.84
C PHE A 601 28.52 -26.19 25.19
N ASP A 602 28.00 -26.51 26.38
CA ASP A 602 28.04 -27.87 26.92
C ASP A 602 26.77 -28.70 26.62
N ASN A 603 25.64 -28.06 26.25
CA ASN A 603 24.35 -28.76 26.07
C ASN A 603 23.80 -28.74 24.64
N ARG A 604 24.40 -27.98 23.73
CA ARG A 604 23.86 -27.72 22.39
C ARG A 604 24.48 -28.60 21.30
N ASP A 605 23.73 -28.80 20.23
CA ASP A 605 24.08 -29.69 19.11
C ASP A 605 24.63 -28.91 17.91
N CYS A 606 25.38 -29.56 17.03
CA CYS A 606 25.99 -28.92 15.85
C CYS A 606 24.99 -28.55 14.75
N ASN A 607 23.71 -29.00 14.86
CA ASN A 607 22.66 -28.73 13.88
C ASN A 607 22.01 -27.34 14.04
N LEU A 608 22.39 -26.60 15.08
CA LEU A 608 21.94 -25.23 15.28
C LEU A 608 22.63 -24.29 14.29
N LEU A 609 22.03 -23.13 14.07
CA LEU A 609 22.58 -22.07 13.23
C LEU A 609 23.64 -21.29 14.02
N LEU A 610 24.74 -21.97 14.33
CA LEU A 610 25.85 -21.45 15.09
C LEU A 610 26.79 -20.66 14.19
N SER A 611 27.41 -19.62 14.75
CA SER A 611 28.58 -19.01 14.13
C SER A 611 29.76 -19.99 14.02
N GLN A 612 30.72 -19.71 13.14
CA GLN A 612 31.97 -20.48 13.07
C GLN A 612 32.63 -20.61 14.45
N LYS A 613 32.73 -19.50 15.20
CA LYS A 613 33.31 -19.49 16.55
C LYS A 613 32.51 -20.34 17.53
N SER A 614 31.18 -20.27 17.51
CA SER A 614 30.31 -21.10 18.35
C SER A 614 30.44 -22.58 18.00
N CYS A 615 30.42 -22.91 16.70
CA CYS A 615 30.48 -24.29 16.21
C CYS A 615 31.73 -25.03 16.72
N ILE A 616 32.90 -24.39 16.65
CA ILE A 616 34.15 -24.98 17.15
C ILE A 616 34.25 -24.98 18.68
N SER A 617 33.43 -24.18 19.35
CA SER A 617 33.44 -24.06 20.81
C SER A 617 32.48 -25.02 21.49
N VAL A 618 31.65 -25.78 20.75
CA VAL A 618 30.75 -26.80 21.31
C VAL A 618 31.56 -27.89 22.02
N ARG A 619 31.20 -28.15 23.28
CA ARG A 619 31.85 -29.09 24.22
C ARG A 619 30.96 -30.24 24.66
N LYS A 620 29.69 -30.27 24.23
CA LYS A 620 28.76 -31.36 24.51
C LYS A 620 29.40 -32.71 24.19
N LEU A 621 29.51 -33.57 25.21
CA LEU A 621 30.17 -34.87 25.08
C LEU A 621 29.49 -35.72 24.00
N GLY A 622 30.29 -36.35 23.14
CA GLY A 622 29.79 -37.14 22.02
C GLY A 622 29.23 -36.34 20.85
N GLN A 623 29.23 -34.99 20.89
CA GLN A 623 28.93 -34.17 19.72
C GLN A 623 30.19 -33.78 18.96
N PHE A 624 30.21 -34.10 17.68
CA PHE A 624 31.32 -33.90 16.77
C PHE A 624 30.90 -32.83 15.75
N CYS A 625 31.40 -31.61 15.89
CA CYS A 625 30.98 -30.49 15.05
C CYS A 625 32.07 -30.11 14.04
N ARG A 626 31.65 -29.74 12.84
CA ARG A 626 32.51 -29.11 11.83
C ARG A 626 31.86 -27.88 11.23
N TRP A 627 32.69 -26.92 10.86
CA TRP A 627 32.29 -25.79 10.05
C TRP A 627 32.54 -26.09 8.57
N LYS A 628 31.47 -26.16 7.78
CA LYS A 628 31.55 -26.44 6.34
C LYS A 628 30.42 -25.74 5.60
N ASN A 629 30.71 -25.20 4.42
CA ASN A 629 29.73 -24.51 3.57
C ASN A 629 28.98 -23.38 4.33
N ASN A 630 29.71 -22.61 5.15
CA ASN A 630 29.15 -21.53 5.99
C ASN A 630 28.11 -21.97 7.02
N GLN A 631 28.13 -23.23 7.44
CA GLN A 631 27.20 -23.77 8.43
C GLN A 631 27.93 -24.70 9.41
N CYS A 632 27.42 -24.76 10.63
CA CYS A 632 27.79 -25.80 11.58
C CYS A 632 27.06 -27.10 11.20
N GLN A 633 27.80 -28.20 11.18
CA GLN A 633 27.27 -29.50 10.79
C GLN A 633 27.83 -30.57 11.73
N ASN A 634 27.05 -31.62 11.96
CA ASN A 634 27.58 -32.84 12.56
C ASN A 634 28.66 -33.46 11.65
N PHE A 635 29.80 -33.79 12.24
CA PHE A 635 30.89 -34.53 11.63
C PHE A 635 30.61 -36.03 11.81
N SER A 636 30.33 -36.73 10.71
CA SER A 636 29.93 -38.14 10.76
C SER A 636 31.12 -39.11 10.67
N LEU A 637 30.89 -40.37 11.05
CA LEU A 637 31.91 -41.43 10.89
C LEU A 637 32.25 -41.72 9.41
N SER A 638 31.33 -41.50 8.48
CA SER A 638 31.62 -41.62 7.04
C SER A 638 32.54 -40.51 6.56
N ASP A 639 32.36 -39.28 7.06
CA ASP A 639 33.31 -38.18 6.83
C ASP A 639 34.71 -38.50 7.34
N TYR A 640 34.81 -39.17 8.50
CA TYR A 640 36.09 -39.67 9.01
C TYR A 640 36.73 -40.67 8.04
N GLN A 641 35.99 -41.68 7.56
CA GLN A 641 36.53 -42.72 6.67
C GLN A 641 37.12 -42.14 5.37
N ILE A 642 36.46 -41.13 4.80
CA ILE A 642 36.94 -40.43 3.60
C ILE A 642 38.26 -39.68 3.88
N ASN A 643 38.39 -39.11 5.09
CA ASN A 643 39.55 -38.29 5.46
C ASN A 643 40.66 -39.07 6.18
N LYS A 644 40.45 -40.36 6.49
CA LYS A 644 41.41 -41.23 7.20
C LYS A 644 42.81 -41.23 6.59
N TYR A 645 42.90 -41.12 5.26
CA TYR A 645 44.16 -41.15 4.51
C TYR A 645 44.71 -39.76 4.15
N ARG A 646 43.97 -38.68 4.44
CA ARG A 646 44.46 -37.31 4.24
C ARG A 646 45.24 -36.85 5.48
N GLN A 647 46.17 -35.91 5.30
CA GLN A 647 46.87 -35.32 6.45
C GLN A 647 45.85 -34.58 7.35
N PRO A 648 45.89 -34.76 8.69
CA PRO A 648 44.94 -34.16 9.63
C PRO A 648 44.88 -32.63 9.53
N GLU A 649 46.01 -32.05 9.12
CA GLU A 649 46.24 -30.62 8.92
C GLU A 649 45.49 -30.05 7.69
N LEU A 650 45.03 -30.90 6.76
CA LEU A 650 44.35 -30.47 5.55
C LEU A 650 42.84 -30.28 5.78
N ALA A 651 42.52 -29.08 6.29
CA ALA A 651 41.39 -28.25 5.84
C ALA A 651 39.99 -28.48 6.43
N GLN A 652 39.85 -28.87 7.71
CA GLN A 652 38.55 -28.81 8.38
C GLN A 652 38.62 -28.08 9.72
N ILE A 653 37.80 -27.03 9.84
CA ILE A 653 37.55 -26.30 11.07
C ILE A 653 36.56 -27.15 11.88
N VAL A 654 36.98 -27.67 13.03
CA VAL A 654 36.22 -28.64 13.84
C VAL A 654 36.22 -28.24 15.32
N ASN A 655 35.31 -28.84 16.09
CA ASN A 655 35.36 -28.75 17.54
C ASN A 655 36.33 -29.78 18.14
N PRO A 656 36.77 -29.59 19.40
CA PRO A 656 37.60 -30.52 20.17
C PRO A 656 37.28 -32.01 20.02
N ASN A 657 36.00 -32.36 20.11
CA ASN A 657 35.57 -33.76 20.19
C ASN A 657 35.89 -34.55 18.92
N VAL A 658 35.97 -33.91 17.75
CA VAL A 658 36.25 -34.57 16.47
C VAL A 658 37.62 -35.27 16.49
N CYS A 659 38.61 -34.73 17.19
CA CYS A 659 39.94 -35.35 17.23
C CYS A 659 39.93 -36.74 17.90
N GLY A 660 38.94 -37.02 18.76
CA GLY A 660 38.71 -38.33 19.35
C GLY A 660 38.28 -39.42 18.37
N LEU A 661 37.80 -39.04 17.18
CA LEU A 661 37.38 -39.98 16.15
C LEU A 661 38.53 -40.62 15.37
N TYR A 662 39.73 -40.02 15.40
CA TYR A 662 40.90 -40.57 14.75
C TYR A 662 41.35 -41.85 15.45
N GLN A 663 41.50 -42.94 14.72
CA GLN A 663 41.87 -44.27 15.25
C GLN A 663 43.17 -44.80 14.64
N ASP A 664 43.90 -43.96 13.91
CA ASP A 664 45.21 -44.33 13.38
C ASP A 664 46.30 -44.26 14.47
N GLN A 665 47.50 -44.75 14.13
CA GLN A 665 48.62 -44.85 15.07
C GLN A 665 49.30 -43.50 15.38
N ARG A 666 48.86 -42.39 14.76
CA ARG A 666 49.45 -41.07 14.97
C ARG A 666 49.00 -40.49 16.30
N LEU A 667 49.83 -39.61 16.85
CA LEU A 667 49.47 -38.83 18.02
C LEU A 667 48.73 -37.59 17.53
N ILE A 668 47.43 -37.52 17.78
CA ILE A 668 46.55 -36.43 17.34
C ILE A 668 46.07 -35.63 18.55
N GLN A 669 46.18 -34.30 18.45
CA GLN A 669 45.69 -33.33 19.41
C GLN A 669 44.95 -32.21 18.70
N TYR A 670 43.91 -31.65 19.33
CA TYR A 670 43.29 -30.43 18.83
C TYR A 670 44.18 -29.19 19.07
N SER A 671 44.34 -28.39 18.02
CA SER A 671 44.90 -27.04 18.10
C SER A 671 43.77 -26.02 18.18
N GLN A 672 43.70 -25.28 19.29
CA GLN A 672 42.74 -24.19 19.45
C GLN A 672 43.00 -23.02 18.50
N GLU A 673 44.27 -22.77 18.16
CA GLU A 673 44.69 -21.72 17.23
C GLU A 673 44.21 -22.01 15.80
N LEU A 674 44.38 -23.25 15.35
CA LEU A 674 43.97 -23.66 14.00
C LEU A 674 42.52 -24.15 13.93
N ALA A 675 41.87 -24.32 15.08
CA ALA A 675 40.57 -24.97 15.23
C ALA A 675 40.50 -26.31 14.48
N SER A 676 41.57 -27.10 14.56
CA SER A 676 41.74 -28.34 13.78
C SER A 676 42.50 -29.40 14.57
N CYS A 677 42.48 -30.64 14.07
CA CYS A 677 43.27 -31.73 14.64
C CYS A 677 44.66 -31.75 14.00
N ILE A 678 45.71 -31.68 14.82
CA ILE A 678 47.11 -31.68 14.39
C ILE A 678 47.84 -32.94 14.87
N GLU A 679 48.89 -33.32 14.15
CA GLU A 679 49.78 -34.39 14.55
C GLU A 679 50.87 -33.87 15.50
N VAL A 680 51.06 -34.55 16.63
CA VAL A 680 52.05 -34.21 17.65
C VAL A 680 53.22 -35.18 17.54
N LYS A 681 54.42 -34.66 17.22
CA LYS A 681 55.61 -35.51 17.10
C LYS A 681 56.20 -35.94 18.45
N ASP A 682 55.97 -35.14 19.49
CA ASP A 682 56.57 -35.31 20.81
C ASP A 682 55.49 -35.61 21.85
N SER A 683 55.41 -36.88 22.29
CA SER A 683 54.41 -37.33 23.26
C SER A 683 54.53 -36.67 24.63
N SER A 684 55.68 -36.07 24.97
CA SER A 684 55.88 -35.39 26.25
C SER A 684 55.03 -34.12 26.40
N LYS A 685 54.54 -33.56 25.28
CA LYS A 685 53.68 -32.38 25.25
C LYS A 685 52.19 -32.69 25.44
N LEU A 686 51.82 -33.97 25.50
CA LEU A 686 50.45 -34.40 25.69
C LEU A 686 50.09 -34.38 27.18
N SER A 687 48.91 -33.88 27.52
CA SER A 687 48.40 -33.76 28.89
C SER A 687 46.89 -33.94 28.88
N CYS A 688 46.29 -34.84 29.68
CA CYS A 688 44.83 -35.00 29.73
C CYS A 688 44.13 -33.95 30.60
N GLN A 689 44.87 -33.22 31.44
CA GLN A 689 44.40 -32.02 32.13
C GLN A 689 44.17 -30.86 31.16
N GLN A 690 45.17 -30.59 30.33
CA GLN A 690 45.08 -29.50 29.35
C GLN A 690 44.29 -29.94 28.12
N SER A 691 44.27 -31.22 27.76
CA SER A 691 43.58 -31.72 26.59
C SER A 691 42.11 -32.09 26.80
N LYS A 692 41.39 -31.34 27.65
CA LYS A 692 39.91 -31.20 27.48
C LYS A 692 39.53 -30.89 26.03
N TYR A 693 40.48 -30.35 25.28
CA TYR A 693 40.33 -29.95 23.89
C TYR A 693 40.42 -31.08 22.87
N GLY A 694 40.54 -32.36 23.24
CA GLY A 694 40.34 -33.47 22.30
C GLY A 694 41.64 -34.14 21.86
N LEU A 695 41.80 -35.37 22.31
CA LEU A 695 42.86 -36.30 21.93
C LEU A 695 42.23 -37.51 21.27
N ASN A 696 42.98 -38.15 20.36
CA ASN A 696 42.63 -39.50 19.95
C ASN A 696 43.01 -40.54 21.02
N SER A 697 42.50 -41.76 20.87
CA SER A 697 42.76 -42.85 21.83
C SER A 697 44.25 -43.15 21.97
N VAL A 698 45.01 -43.12 20.86
CA VAL A 698 46.45 -43.42 20.86
C VAL A 698 47.23 -42.38 21.66
N SER A 699 46.92 -41.10 21.48
CA SER A 699 47.54 -40.00 22.25
C SER A 699 47.21 -40.12 23.73
N CYS A 700 45.96 -40.43 24.08
CA CYS A 700 45.54 -40.61 25.47
C CYS A 700 46.38 -41.70 26.19
N PHE A 701 46.64 -42.83 25.52
CA PHE A 701 47.43 -43.93 26.08
C PHE A 701 48.94 -43.66 26.12
N LYS A 702 49.43 -42.64 25.40
CA LYS A 702 50.85 -42.26 25.38
C LYS A 702 51.24 -41.26 26.45
N ILE A 703 50.26 -40.67 27.14
CA ILE A 703 50.52 -39.80 28.30
C ILE A 703 51.03 -40.66 29.46
N GLN A 704 52.24 -40.39 29.91
CA GLN A 704 52.86 -41.07 31.06
C GLN A 704 53.00 -40.14 32.28
N SER A 705 52.95 -38.83 32.06
CA SER A 705 53.08 -37.79 33.09
C SER A 705 51.84 -37.65 33.98
N GLU A 706 50.68 -38.14 33.53
CA GLU A 706 49.39 -37.97 34.20
C GLU A 706 48.58 -39.27 34.20
N SER A 707 47.67 -39.42 35.17
CA SER A 707 46.73 -40.54 35.21
C SER A 707 45.53 -40.26 34.32
N CYS A 708 45.57 -40.75 33.08
CA CYS A 708 44.52 -40.55 32.07
C CYS A 708 43.78 -41.85 31.75
N LYS A 709 42.49 -41.77 31.42
CA LYS A 709 41.69 -42.88 30.90
C LYS A 709 40.99 -42.49 29.60
N TRP A 710 40.87 -43.42 28.67
CA TRP A 710 40.08 -43.23 27.46
C TRP A 710 38.61 -43.57 27.70
N ASN A 711 37.69 -42.67 27.35
CA ASN A 711 36.26 -42.92 27.32
C ASN A 711 35.82 -43.30 25.90
N PRO A 712 35.53 -44.59 25.62
CA PRO A 712 35.19 -45.04 24.28
C PRO A 712 33.78 -44.63 23.84
N ILE A 713 32.90 -44.22 24.76
CA ILE A 713 31.53 -43.79 24.44
C ILE A 713 31.57 -42.36 23.90
N HIS A 714 32.19 -41.45 24.66
CA HIS A 714 32.27 -40.04 24.27
C HIS A 714 33.45 -39.72 23.35
N LYS A 715 34.36 -40.68 23.15
CA LYS A 715 35.61 -40.51 22.39
C LYS A 715 36.49 -39.40 22.97
N THR A 716 36.63 -39.39 24.28
CA THR A 716 37.39 -38.35 25.01
C THR A 716 38.44 -38.98 25.92
N CYS A 717 39.54 -38.26 26.13
CA CYS A 717 40.53 -38.60 27.15
C CYS A 717 40.19 -37.86 28.44
N GLU A 718 40.00 -38.60 29.54
CA GLU A 718 39.57 -38.05 30.83
C GLU A 718 40.69 -38.22 31.86
N GLN A 719 40.94 -37.19 32.67
CA GLN A 719 41.82 -37.34 33.83
C GLN A 719 41.13 -38.20 34.89
N VAL A 720 41.87 -39.18 35.43
CA VAL A 720 41.44 -39.96 36.59
C VAL A 720 41.77 -39.17 37.84
N THR A 721 40.75 -38.62 38.50
CA THR A 721 40.93 -38.06 39.84
C THR A 721 40.98 -39.21 40.83
N ILE A 722 42.17 -39.51 41.35
CA ILE A 722 42.34 -40.51 42.41
C ILE A 722 41.91 -39.84 43.72
N ASN A 723 40.63 -39.95 44.07
CA ASN A 723 40.17 -39.59 45.40
C ASN A 723 40.73 -40.63 46.38
N ASN A 724 41.71 -40.23 47.20
CA ASN A 724 42.46 -41.07 48.13
C ASN A 724 41.63 -41.70 49.29
N THR A 725 40.31 -41.86 49.16
CA THR A 725 39.44 -42.27 50.26
C THR A 725 38.68 -43.57 50.08
N ASN A 726 38.96 -44.39 49.05
CA ASN A 726 38.74 -45.86 49.02
C ASN A 726 38.91 -46.36 47.58
N LEU A 727 40.04 -46.99 47.28
CA LEU A 727 40.38 -47.50 45.96
C LEU A 727 39.78 -48.92 45.79
N THR A 728 38.52 -49.01 45.42
CA THR A 728 37.93 -50.27 44.90
C THR A 728 38.23 -50.36 43.40
N ILE A 729 39.23 -51.16 43.04
CA ILE A 729 39.54 -51.49 41.65
C ILE A 729 38.45 -52.43 41.14
N SER A 730 37.46 -51.89 40.40
CA SER A 730 36.57 -52.69 39.57
C SER A 730 37.07 -52.63 38.12
N CYS A 731 37.49 -53.77 37.57
CA CYS A 731 37.95 -53.91 36.20
C CYS A 731 36.96 -54.75 35.40
N ASP A 732 35.87 -54.14 34.95
CA ASP A 732 34.99 -54.74 33.94
C ASP A 732 35.54 -54.40 32.54
N LEU A 733 36.39 -55.27 32.01
CA LEU A 733 36.79 -55.28 30.60
C LEU A 733 36.14 -56.48 29.91
N PRO A 734 35.14 -56.28 29.04
CA PRO A 734 34.60 -57.37 28.22
C PRO A 734 35.63 -57.76 27.16
N GLY A 735 36.16 -58.98 27.24
CA GLY A 735 36.87 -59.64 26.12
C GLY A 735 38.32 -60.09 26.34
N LEU A 736 38.88 -60.04 27.55
CA LEU A 736 40.24 -60.56 27.83
C LEU A 736 40.20 -61.97 28.43
N ASN A 737 40.92 -62.91 27.81
CA ASN A 737 41.13 -64.27 28.32
C ASN A 737 41.83 -64.21 29.70
N SER A 738 41.29 -64.94 30.68
CA SER A 738 41.65 -64.88 32.12
C SER A 738 43.14 -65.08 32.41
N LYS A 739 43.89 -65.79 31.55
CA LYS A 739 45.34 -65.98 31.71
C LYS A 739 46.18 -64.75 31.39
N ALA A 740 45.80 -63.96 30.38
CA ALA A 740 46.49 -62.71 30.06
C ALA A 740 46.22 -61.64 31.13
N PHE A 741 45.02 -61.66 31.71
CA PHE A 741 44.63 -60.75 32.78
C PHE A 741 45.42 -60.97 34.07
N ALA A 742 45.63 -62.23 34.48
CA ALA A 742 46.43 -62.54 35.68
C ALA A 742 47.88 -62.06 35.58
N VAL A 743 48.49 -62.18 34.40
CA VAL A 743 49.86 -61.68 34.15
C VAL A 743 49.90 -60.15 34.16
N LEU A 744 48.92 -59.50 33.55
CA LEU A 744 48.86 -58.02 33.53
C LEU A 744 48.64 -57.45 34.94
N LEU A 745 47.75 -58.06 35.73
CA LEU A 745 47.46 -57.63 37.10
C LEU A 745 48.68 -57.83 38.01
N ALA A 746 49.36 -58.97 37.90
CA ALA A 746 50.61 -59.21 38.64
C ALA A 746 51.68 -58.17 38.27
N THR A 747 51.80 -57.83 36.98
CA THR A 747 52.79 -56.85 36.52
C THR A 747 52.46 -55.43 36.98
N VAL A 748 51.19 -55.02 36.93
CA VAL A 748 50.73 -53.69 37.37
C VAL A 748 50.86 -53.55 38.89
N VAL A 749 50.48 -54.56 39.66
CA VAL A 749 50.62 -54.57 41.12
C VAL A 749 52.10 -54.50 41.52
N VAL A 750 52.98 -55.27 40.87
CA VAL A 750 54.43 -55.20 41.12
C VAL A 750 54.98 -53.81 40.80
N LYS A 751 54.57 -53.20 39.69
CA LYS A 751 55.04 -51.87 39.29
C LYS A 751 54.54 -50.76 40.22
N GLN A 752 53.30 -50.84 40.70
CA GLN A 752 52.77 -49.91 41.70
C GLN A 752 53.46 -50.08 43.06
N ILE A 753 53.72 -51.32 43.50
CA ILE A 753 54.50 -51.59 44.71
C ILE A 753 55.92 -51.04 44.55
N GLN A 754 56.56 -51.19 43.39
CA GLN A 754 57.89 -50.63 43.12
C GLN A 754 57.90 -49.10 43.16
N MET A 755 56.88 -48.43 42.60
CA MET A 755 56.76 -46.97 42.70
C MET A 755 56.50 -46.51 44.13
N LEU A 756 55.67 -47.24 44.89
CA LEU A 756 55.43 -46.93 46.30
C LEU A 756 56.72 -47.10 47.13
N ILE A 757 57.49 -48.16 46.89
CA ILE A 757 58.78 -48.41 47.53
C ILE A 757 59.80 -47.33 47.16
N ALA A 758 59.84 -46.87 45.90
CA ALA A 758 60.71 -45.78 45.48
C ALA A 758 60.35 -44.46 46.17
N ASN A 759 59.05 -44.14 46.27
CA ASN A 759 58.58 -42.93 46.94
C ASN A 759 58.83 -42.97 48.47
N ILE A 760 58.69 -44.14 49.09
CA ILE A 760 59.07 -44.36 50.49
C ILE A 760 60.58 -44.22 50.68
N LYS A 761 61.42 -44.71 49.74
CA LYS A 761 62.88 -44.55 49.77
C LYS A 761 63.32 -43.08 49.65
N ASP A 762 62.66 -42.30 48.79
CA ASP A 762 62.96 -40.87 48.68
C ASP A 762 62.54 -40.09 49.94
N GLN A 763 61.40 -40.45 50.57
CA GLN A 763 61.01 -39.85 51.84
C GLN A 763 61.89 -40.30 53.03
N THR A 764 62.40 -41.53 53.04
CA THR A 764 63.37 -41.97 54.07
C THR A 764 64.75 -41.33 53.89
N ASN A 765 65.19 -41.09 52.65
CA ASN A 765 66.43 -40.34 52.39
C ASN A 765 66.31 -38.86 52.78
N LEU A 766 65.14 -38.25 52.64
CA LEU A 766 64.89 -36.88 53.13
C LEU A 766 64.92 -36.78 54.66
N HIS A 767 64.49 -37.81 55.38
CA HIS A 767 64.56 -37.83 56.85
C HIS A 767 65.95 -38.15 57.42
N VAL A 768 66.83 -38.83 56.64
CA VAL A 768 68.22 -39.08 57.04
C VAL A 768 69.13 -37.88 56.77
N GLN A 769 68.74 -36.93 55.91
CA GLN A 769 69.47 -35.65 55.72
C GLN A 769 69.06 -34.53 56.71
N GLN A 770 68.06 -34.77 57.57
CA GLN A 770 67.63 -33.83 58.62
C GLN A 770 68.00 -34.26 60.04
N PHE A 771 68.95 -35.19 60.19
CA PHE A 771 69.59 -35.53 61.47
C PHE A 771 71.11 -35.33 61.42
#